data_AF-A0A5C4QIF3-F1
#
_entry.id   AF-A0A5C4QIF3-F1
#
_cell.length_a   1.000
_cell.length_b   1.000
_cell.length_c   1.000
_cell.angle_alpha   90.00
_cell.angle_beta   90.00
_cell.angle_gamma   90.00
#
_symmetry.space_group_name_H-M   'P 1'
#
loop_
_entity.id
_entity.type
_entity.pdbx_description
1 polymer ?
#
loop_
_entity_poly.entity_id
_entity_poly.type
_entity_poly.pdbx_seq_one_letter_code
_entity_poly.pdbx_strand_id
1 'polypeptide(L)'
;MNKIYKVIWSKVVQAWVVVSELGSSQGKGGSVRTLVRASNHSLLSPVSAVAFAVSMAFAGVAQAVVVSTTGYTNGSPTASISIGSVVGNAGCFGGTGTAGGVDYSAVSAVDGSGQLASVWGCANGNGQTGPTLVGSGAKANGAWATAMGAYAEAGVRGSAYGVKANASGSDAVALGSFANATASQTVAIGGSIGNTADATNRANATTAGAVGAVAIGSNAVRGAQATGVNSIAIGGQSSATTDNTVAIGNLATGTLANAVAIGLSANATGYDSVALGSGAQALAGGGNISVGRLAYTNGTTNGNGNNISIGNAAGTGQATTANGNAAIGGSAGQNVSGRANFAMGFNAGSNVSGSANIAFGRSAGFGGTAAAPYAQSGSVAIGDSALSSSTTGYSTAVGSFAQATGQQAIAIGGGAAANAIASGNNAVAIGTVGTQATSANTVALGSSAQASGISAIAVGNSANALGQGSVVMGSAAGQQNTQAYTIAIGSSAGTTTAGTTNTENTAIGRNAGQNVSGNTNLALSSRAGQNVSGSNNFAAMLDAGQYVSGNNNIAIGQTAGRGTSAAPMTASHTVALSTGAVASQNNAIAVGNTATARGISSIAIGDTARAAPTNAIAIGINALSTTYSGVAIGDNARAITSGITSVTAPSSTAIGRNAGASLGTAVGEGAWAASSSVSIGRNAASVPKDWSTLDMNTTNNNFGISNYPGAGNVVIGDNARAMVGGRAANLASVALGYGATIVAADEASNTTNQRLLGVGSATALGGNTLITGSTGATVVGANANSTGSNGSVSVGQYATAGTTAMPAEAGIAIGGARYNTNGAVVASTATRVTGEAAIAIGSALPVGTSYQNTTATAANAIALGTGAQALAVNTISIGTGNVVSGANSGALGDPSYISGSGTYTVGNDNGTAAAPIAATNSGAFGNNNNMPTASTSGIRVVGNSNTVNSSNAMVMGNGVTVAAGLDGAVVLGNASTVSAAVDTANTTLNGLTYTYATAGAAPADGDVVSVGTAAKPRQIQNVANGRVSATSLMPSTAASCMPWQIRFLNN
;
A
#
# COMPACT_ATOMS: atom_id res chain seq x y z
N MET A 1 -8.57 5.94 -26.10
CA MET A 1 -8.47 6.08 -27.56
C MET A 1 -8.68 4.73 -28.21
N ASN A 2 -9.28 4.71 -29.40
CA ASN A 2 -9.31 3.68 -30.44
C ASN A 2 -9.22 2.20 -30.01
N LYS A 3 -10.38 1.52 -29.98
CA LYS A 3 -10.44 0.06 -30.17
C LYS A 3 -10.06 -0.26 -31.62
N ILE A 4 -9.24 -1.30 -31.83
CA ILE A 4 -8.82 -1.78 -33.15
C ILE A 4 -9.67 -3.01 -33.48
N TYR A 5 -10.41 -2.96 -34.60
CA TYR A 5 -11.43 -3.96 -34.92
C TYR A 5 -11.04 -4.94 -36.05
N LYS A 6 -10.18 -4.52 -36.98
CA LYS A 6 -9.82 -5.33 -38.15
C LYS A 6 -8.43 -4.95 -38.67
N VAL A 7 -7.67 -5.94 -39.13
CA VAL A 7 -6.34 -5.74 -39.73
C VAL A 7 -6.29 -6.52 -41.05
N ILE A 8 -5.85 -5.88 -42.13
CA ILE A 8 -5.77 -6.47 -43.47
C ILE A 8 -4.39 -6.29 -44.10
N TRP A 9 -3.98 -7.21 -44.98
CA TRP A 9 -2.72 -7.11 -45.70
C TRP A 9 -2.84 -6.12 -46.87
N SER A 10 -2.17 -4.97 -46.78
CA SER A 10 -2.14 -3.99 -47.87
C SER A 10 -1.01 -4.29 -48.85
N LYS A 11 -1.37 -4.54 -50.12
CA LYS A 11 -0.40 -4.70 -51.22
C LYS A 11 0.45 -3.44 -51.49
N VAL A 12 -0.04 -2.26 -51.12
CA VAL A 12 0.63 -0.97 -51.43
C VAL A 12 1.80 -0.71 -50.48
N VAL A 13 1.62 -0.99 -49.18
CA VAL A 13 2.65 -0.78 -48.14
C VAL A 13 3.32 -2.08 -47.67
N GLN A 14 3.00 -3.23 -48.28
CA GLN A 14 3.56 -4.56 -47.97
C GLN A 14 3.52 -4.89 -46.47
N ALA A 15 2.43 -4.50 -45.81
CA ALA A 15 2.27 -4.60 -44.37
C ALA A 15 0.82 -4.90 -43.97
N TRP A 16 0.63 -5.34 -42.73
CA TRP A 16 -0.67 -5.47 -42.09
C TRP A 16 -1.12 -4.09 -41.57
N VAL A 17 -2.31 -3.63 -42.00
CA VAL A 17 -2.82 -2.28 -41.72
C VAL A 17 -4.20 -2.36 -41.07
N VAL A 18 -4.44 -1.52 -40.07
CA VAL A 18 -5.75 -1.40 -39.39
C VAL A 18 -6.77 -0.70 -40.30
N VAL A 19 -7.99 -1.23 -40.35
CA VAL A 19 -9.12 -0.65 -41.11
C VAL A 19 -10.42 -0.70 -40.30
N SER A 20 -11.43 0.07 -40.72
CA SER A 20 -12.78 0.00 -40.15
C SER A 20 -13.48 -1.32 -40.53
N GLU A 21 -14.56 -1.63 -39.80
CA GLU A 21 -15.29 -2.91 -39.89
C GLU A 21 -15.80 -3.25 -41.31
N LEU A 22 -16.15 -2.22 -42.08
CA LEU A 22 -16.66 -2.30 -43.46
C LEU A 22 -15.62 -2.75 -44.50
N GLY A 23 -14.34 -2.82 -44.15
CA GLY A 23 -13.28 -3.25 -45.09
C GLY A 23 -13.39 -4.73 -45.48
N SER A 24 -13.73 -5.02 -46.73
CA SER A 24 -13.78 -6.40 -47.26
C SER A 24 -12.39 -6.86 -47.72
N SER A 25 -12.05 -8.13 -47.47
CA SER A 25 -10.76 -8.72 -47.80
C SER A 25 -10.84 -9.55 -49.09
N GLN A 26 -10.21 -9.10 -50.17
CA GLN A 26 -10.03 -9.97 -51.34
C GLN A 26 -8.91 -11.00 -51.08
N GLY A 27 -9.25 -12.28 -51.21
CA GLY A 27 -8.32 -13.39 -51.00
C GLY A 27 -7.19 -13.43 -52.03
N LYS A 28 -6.06 -14.05 -51.67
CA LYS A 28 -4.96 -14.28 -52.61
C LYS A 28 -5.38 -15.38 -53.61
N GLY A 29 -5.54 -15.03 -54.88
CA GLY A 29 -5.58 -16.02 -55.96
C GLY A 29 -4.29 -16.86 -55.95
N GLY A 30 -4.43 -18.18 -56.01
CA GLY A 30 -3.30 -19.10 -55.88
C GLY A 30 -2.39 -19.09 -57.11
N SER A 31 -1.10 -18.79 -56.92
CA SER A 31 -0.11 -18.90 -57.99
C SER A 31 0.38 -20.34 -58.12
N VAL A 32 0.00 -21.01 -59.20
CA VAL A 32 0.54 -22.34 -59.56
C VAL A 32 2.04 -22.19 -59.87
N ARG A 33 2.91 -22.83 -59.08
CA ARG A 33 4.33 -22.98 -59.39
C ARG A 33 4.59 -24.38 -59.92
N THR A 34 4.77 -24.50 -61.22
CA THR A 34 5.32 -25.70 -61.87
C THR A 34 6.73 -25.94 -61.35
N LEU A 35 6.98 -27.05 -60.65
CA LEU A 35 8.31 -27.42 -60.19
C LEU A 35 8.86 -28.57 -61.04
N VAL A 36 9.81 -28.26 -61.92
CA VAL A 36 10.55 -29.28 -62.66
C VAL A 36 11.44 -30.03 -61.68
N ARG A 37 11.23 -31.34 -61.54
CA ARG A 37 12.04 -32.21 -60.67
C ARG A 37 13.00 -33.06 -61.51
N ALA A 38 14.29 -32.79 -61.40
CA ALA A 38 15.33 -33.65 -61.96
C ALA A 38 15.34 -35.03 -61.28
N SER A 39 15.63 -36.07 -62.06
CA SER A 39 15.49 -37.48 -61.68
C SER A 39 16.83 -38.15 -61.36
N ASN A 40 16.87 -38.90 -60.26
CA ASN A 40 17.78 -40.02 -60.01
C ASN A 40 17.04 -40.99 -59.06
N HIS A 41 16.25 -41.93 -59.58
CA HIS A 41 16.65 -43.26 -60.05
C HIS A 41 16.99 -44.27 -58.94
N SER A 42 15.95 -44.86 -58.37
CA SER A 42 15.91 -46.29 -58.04
C SER A 42 14.45 -46.79 -58.06
N LEU A 43 14.26 -48.10 -58.28
CA LEU A 43 13.00 -48.85 -58.19
C LEU A 43 11.85 -48.46 -59.16
N LEU A 44 11.89 -49.01 -60.37
CA LEU A 44 10.69 -49.35 -61.15
C LEU A 44 10.87 -50.70 -61.85
N SER A 45 9.86 -51.56 -61.73
CA SER A 45 9.55 -52.62 -62.70
C SER A 45 8.11 -52.40 -63.21
N PRO A 46 7.79 -52.74 -64.47
CA PRO A 46 6.68 -52.11 -65.17
C PRO A 46 5.31 -52.74 -64.86
N VAL A 47 4.35 -51.89 -64.48
CA VAL A 47 2.92 -52.11 -64.73
C VAL A 47 2.53 -51.25 -65.93
N SER A 48 2.23 -51.87 -67.08
CA SER A 48 1.99 -51.14 -68.33
C SER A 48 1.05 -51.91 -69.27
N ALA A 49 -0.27 -51.85 -69.03
CA ALA A 49 -1.30 -52.36 -69.96
C ALA A 49 -2.72 -51.86 -69.64
N VAL A 50 -2.99 -50.55 -69.75
CA VAL A 50 -4.38 -50.02 -69.85
C VAL A 50 -4.42 -48.90 -70.88
N ALA A 51 -4.68 -49.25 -72.14
CA ALA A 51 -5.00 -48.31 -73.20
C ALA A 51 -5.93 -48.95 -74.25
N PHE A 52 -6.95 -48.21 -74.63
CA PHE A 52 -8.01 -48.48 -75.60
C PHE A 52 -7.63 -49.32 -76.84
N ALA A 53 -8.48 -50.31 -77.17
CA ALA A 53 -8.71 -50.77 -78.54
C ALA A 53 -10.12 -51.40 -78.67
N VAL A 54 -11.06 -50.68 -79.28
CA VAL A 54 -12.39 -51.20 -79.67
C VAL A 54 -12.66 -50.82 -81.12
N SER A 55 -12.34 -51.72 -82.07
CA SER A 55 -12.92 -51.72 -83.42
C SER A 55 -12.49 -52.94 -84.26
N MET A 56 -13.49 -53.67 -84.74
CA MET A 56 -13.60 -54.50 -85.96
C MET A 56 -12.38 -54.66 -86.91
N ALA A 57 -12.10 -55.91 -87.31
CA ALA A 57 -11.86 -56.28 -88.72
C ALA A 57 -11.92 -57.82 -88.94
N PHE A 58 -12.61 -58.26 -90.00
CA PHE A 58 -12.46 -59.58 -90.64
C PHE A 58 -11.70 -59.38 -91.97
N ALA A 59 -10.69 -60.19 -92.29
CA ALA A 59 -10.25 -60.45 -93.69
C ALA A 59 -9.15 -61.52 -93.80
N GLY A 60 -9.33 -62.50 -94.68
CA GLY A 60 -8.27 -63.35 -95.25
C GLY A 60 -7.65 -64.43 -94.33
N VAL A 61 -7.00 -65.47 -94.86
CA VAL A 61 -6.78 -65.87 -96.26
C VAL A 61 -6.96 -67.39 -96.38
N ALA A 62 -7.55 -67.87 -97.46
CA ALA A 62 -7.64 -69.29 -97.79
C ALA A 62 -6.56 -69.70 -98.80
N GLN A 63 -5.88 -70.83 -98.55
CA GLN A 63 -5.22 -71.68 -99.55
C GLN A 63 -5.15 -73.11 -98.99
N ALA A 64 -4.95 -74.12 -99.85
CA ALA A 64 -5.22 -75.52 -99.51
C ALA A 64 -4.08 -76.49 -99.84
N VAL A 65 -4.20 -77.72 -99.32
CA VAL A 65 -3.49 -78.97 -99.72
C VAL A 65 -1.95 -78.95 -99.59
N VAL A 66 -1.46 -79.68 -98.58
CA VAL A 66 -0.52 -80.80 -98.80
C VAL A 66 -0.95 -81.96 -97.91
N VAL A 67 -0.99 -83.17 -98.44
CA VAL A 67 -1.15 -84.41 -97.66
C VAL A 67 0.23 -85.03 -97.42
N SER A 68 0.57 -85.30 -96.16
CA SER A 68 1.73 -86.14 -95.81
C SER A 68 1.26 -87.38 -95.04
N THR A 69 1.35 -88.54 -95.68
CA THR A 69 0.97 -89.83 -95.10
C THR A 69 2.14 -90.50 -94.37
N THR A 70 1.97 -90.86 -93.09
CA THR A 70 2.62 -92.06 -92.50
C THR A 70 1.95 -92.49 -91.18
N GLY A 71 1.35 -93.69 -91.19
CA GLY A 71 1.32 -94.66 -90.09
C GLY A 71 0.78 -94.26 -88.70
N TYR A 72 -0.48 -94.60 -88.42
CA TYR A 72 -0.86 -95.60 -87.40
C TYR A 72 -2.24 -96.19 -87.75
N THR A 73 -2.61 -97.37 -87.22
CA THR A 73 -3.61 -98.27 -87.85
C THR A 73 -4.88 -98.57 -87.03
N ASN A 74 -5.96 -98.90 -87.76
CA ASN A 74 -7.28 -99.42 -87.34
C ASN A 74 -8.20 -98.47 -86.53
N GLY A 75 -9.46 -98.30 -86.98
CA GLY A 75 -10.46 -97.50 -86.24
C GLY A 75 -11.86 -97.26 -86.84
N SER A 76 -12.09 -97.50 -88.14
CA SER A 76 -13.38 -97.23 -88.85
C SER A 76 -13.77 -95.73 -89.00
N PRO A 77 -14.74 -95.37 -89.88
CA PRO A 77 -14.61 -94.13 -90.67
C PRO A 77 -15.71 -93.05 -90.46
N THR A 78 -15.54 -91.96 -91.23
CA THR A 78 -16.49 -90.86 -91.57
C THR A 78 -16.80 -89.82 -90.49
N ALA A 79 -16.21 -88.62 -90.67
CA ALA A 79 -16.66 -87.36 -90.08
C ALA A 79 -16.26 -86.18 -91.00
N SER A 80 -16.84 -86.09 -92.20
CA SER A 80 -16.66 -84.95 -93.09
C SER A 80 -17.47 -83.75 -92.59
N ILE A 81 -16.80 -82.65 -92.24
CA ILE A 81 -17.47 -81.41 -91.80
C ILE A 81 -18.18 -80.77 -93.01
N SER A 82 -19.51 -80.83 -93.03
CA SER A 82 -20.34 -80.08 -93.97
C SER A 82 -20.63 -78.69 -93.42
N ILE A 83 -20.36 -77.65 -94.23
CA ILE A 83 -20.81 -76.27 -93.98
C ILE A 83 -21.77 -75.92 -95.12
N GLY A 84 -23.01 -76.39 -95.02
CA GLY A 84 -24.02 -76.21 -96.05
C GLY A 84 -25.42 -76.41 -95.48
N SER A 85 -26.34 -75.51 -95.86
CA SER A 85 -27.73 -75.40 -95.42
C SER A 85 -28.45 -76.74 -95.19
N VAL A 86 -28.77 -77.05 -93.92
CA VAL A 86 -29.72 -78.09 -93.54
C VAL A 86 -30.83 -77.46 -92.71
N VAL A 87 -31.92 -77.09 -93.38
CA VAL A 87 -33.21 -76.85 -92.71
C VAL A 87 -33.87 -78.20 -92.51
N GLY A 88 -33.87 -78.68 -91.26
CA GLY A 88 -34.64 -79.87 -90.86
C GLY A 88 -33.83 -81.00 -90.23
N ASN A 89 -34.20 -81.33 -88.99
CA ASN A 89 -34.08 -82.66 -88.37
C ASN A 89 -32.72 -83.39 -88.44
N ALA A 90 -31.71 -82.84 -87.76
CA ALA A 90 -30.68 -83.68 -87.11
C ALA A 90 -31.13 -83.93 -85.66
N GLY A 91 -31.51 -85.16 -85.34
CA GLY A 91 -32.18 -85.49 -84.08
C GLY A 91 -31.33 -85.21 -82.82
N CYS A 92 -31.97 -84.66 -81.78
CA CYS A 92 -31.35 -84.38 -80.50
C CYS A 92 -31.19 -85.69 -79.69
N PHE A 93 -30.11 -86.44 -79.94
CA PHE A 93 -29.88 -87.75 -79.32
C PHE A 93 -29.75 -87.69 -77.79
N GLY A 94 -30.77 -88.17 -77.08
CA GLY A 94 -30.77 -88.32 -75.64
C GLY A 94 -29.93 -89.52 -75.18
N GLY A 95 -28.70 -89.25 -74.72
CA GLY A 95 -27.85 -90.26 -74.08
C GLY A 95 -28.12 -90.35 -72.58
N THR A 96 -28.69 -91.46 -72.11
CA THR A 96 -28.95 -91.71 -70.68
C THR A 96 -27.66 -92.06 -69.94
N GLY A 97 -27.06 -91.09 -69.24
CA GLY A 97 -25.88 -91.28 -68.38
C GLY A 97 -26.03 -90.53 -67.06
N THR A 98 -26.08 -91.24 -65.93
CA THR A 98 -26.38 -90.65 -64.62
C THR A 98 -25.16 -90.06 -63.93
N ALA A 99 -25.20 -88.74 -63.67
CA ALA A 99 -24.42 -88.09 -62.63
C ALA A 99 -25.20 -86.89 -62.05
N GLY A 100 -25.47 -86.88 -60.74
CA GLY A 100 -25.90 -85.67 -60.02
C GLY A 100 -27.41 -85.40 -59.87
N GLY A 101 -28.32 -86.27 -60.32
CA GLY A 101 -29.72 -86.24 -59.87
C GLY A 101 -30.60 -85.06 -60.35
N VAL A 102 -30.37 -84.55 -61.56
CA VAL A 102 -31.28 -83.61 -62.24
C VAL A 102 -32.01 -84.34 -63.36
N ASP A 103 -33.31 -84.08 -63.53
CA ASP A 103 -34.07 -84.60 -64.69
C ASP A 103 -33.77 -83.76 -65.95
N TYR A 104 -33.52 -84.44 -67.07
CA TYR A 104 -33.18 -83.87 -68.37
C TYR A 104 -34.26 -84.12 -69.44
N SER A 105 -35.43 -84.66 -69.06
CA SER A 105 -36.46 -85.17 -69.98
C SER A 105 -37.24 -84.11 -70.79
N ALA A 106 -37.15 -82.82 -70.43
CA ALA A 106 -38.09 -81.79 -70.87
C ALA A 106 -37.54 -80.75 -71.88
N VAL A 107 -36.81 -81.17 -72.92
CA VAL A 107 -36.30 -80.27 -73.98
C VAL A 107 -36.73 -80.75 -75.38
N SER A 108 -37.91 -80.31 -75.82
CA SER A 108 -38.28 -80.33 -77.25
C SER A 108 -37.64 -79.13 -77.94
N ALA A 109 -36.84 -79.37 -78.98
CA ALA A 109 -35.98 -78.33 -79.58
C ALA A 109 -35.91 -78.41 -81.12
N VAL A 110 -37.03 -78.10 -81.78
CA VAL A 110 -37.04 -77.54 -83.14
C VAL A 110 -38.17 -76.51 -83.24
N ASP A 111 -37.83 -75.22 -83.27
CA ASP A 111 -38.28 -74.33 -84.36
C ASP A 111 -37.45 -73.04 -84.44
N GLY A 112 -37.52 -72.41 -85.62
CA GLY A 112 -37.23 -71.00 -85.85
C GLY A 112 -38.50 -70.29 -86.32
N SER A 113 -39.60 -70.43 -85.57
CA SER A 113 -40.96 -70.04 -85.97
C SER A 113 -41.20 -68.53 -86.10
N GLY A 114 -40.29 -67.70 -85.61
CA GLY A 114 -40.40 -66.25 -85.67
C GLY A 114 -39.81 -65.63 -86.94
N GLN A 115 -40.36 -64.47 -87.34
CA GLN A 115 -39.87 -63.71 -88.49
C GLN A 115 -38.38 -63.33 -88.29
N LEU A 116 -37.57 -63.47 -89.34
CA LEU A 116 -36.12 -63.14 -89.35
C LEU A 116 -35.24 -63.96 -88.37
N ALA A 117 -35.71 -65.11 -87.87
CA ALA A 117 -34.91 -65.99 -87.01
C ALA A 117 -33.74 -66.67 -87.76
N SER A 118 -32.62 -66.85 -87.07
CA SER A 118 -31.44 -67.59 -87.54
C SER A 118 -31.01 -68.62 -86.48
N VAL A 119 -31.32 -69.90 -86.69
CA VAL A 119 -31.22 -70.96 -85.67
C VAL A 119 -30.36 -72.13 -86.15
N TRP A 120 -29.32 -72.48 -85.41
CA TRP A 120 -28.33 -73.52 -85.75
C TRP A 120 -28.18 -74.54 -84.61
N GLY A 121 -28.55 -75.79 -84.85
CA GLY A 121 -28.56 -76.88 -83.85
C GLY A 121 -29.90 -77.07 -83.14
N CYS A 122 -29.94 -77.92 -82.11
CA CYS A 122 -31.13 -78.22 -81.29
C CYS A 122 -31.54 -77.04 -80.40
N ALA A 123 -31.97 -75.92 -80.98
CA ALA A 123 -32.33 -74.69 -80.28
C ALA A 123 -33.83 -74.35 -80.44
N ASN A 124 -34.33 -73.42 -79.62
CA ASN A 124 -35.74 -73.04 -79.53
C ASN A 124 -35.91 -71.52 -79.72
N GLY A 125 -36.48 -71.13 -80.87
CA GLY A 125 -36.78 -69.73 -81.21
C GLY A 125 -38.00 -69.13 -80.50
N ASN A 126 -38.87 -69.96 -79.92
CA ASN A 126 -39.98 -69.56 -79.03
C ASN A 126 -40.89 -68.46 -79.63
N GLY A 127 -41.14 -68.52 -80.95
CA GLY A 127 -41.95 -67.53 -81.69
C GLY A 127 -41.36 -66.11 -81.78
N GLN A 128 -40.14 -65.87 -81.32
CA GLN A 128 -39.58 -64.51 -81.20
C GLN A 128 -39.11 -63.96 -82.56
N THR A 129 -39.29 -62.65 -82.79
CA THR A 129 -38.83 -61.98 -84.01
C THR A 129 -37.33 -61.68 -83.95
N GLY A 130 -36.58 -62.02 -85.01
CA GLY A 130 -35.15 -61.71 -85.16
C GLY A 130 -34.12 -62.42 -84.26
N PRO A 131 -34.36 -63.59 -83.62
CA PRO A 131 -33.37 -64.21 -82.75
C PRO A 131 -32.23 -64.88 -83.54
N THR A 132 -31.02 -64.85 -82.98
CA THR A 132 -29.84 -65.56 -83.51
C THR A 132 -29.37 -66.61 -82.50
N LEU A 133 -29.61 -67.89 -82.77
CA LEU A 133 -29.38 -68.99 -81.84
C LEU A 133 -28.39 -70.00 -82.42
N VAL A 134 -27.36 -70.37 -81.65
CA VAL A 134 -26.36 -71.37 -82.06
C VAL A 134 -26.01 -72.30 -80.89
N GLY A 135 -26.36 -73.58 -80.98
CA GLY A 135 -25.99 -74.62 -79.99
C GLY A 135 -27.16 -75.42 -79.44
N SER A 136 -26.87 -76.63 -78.93
CA SER A 136 -27.89 -77.53 -78.37
C SER A 136 -28.48 -76.99 -77.07
N GLY A 137 -29.80 -76.87 -77.00
CA GLY A 137 -30.56 -76.30 -75.89
C GLY A 137 -30.65 -74.78 -75.86
N ALA A 138 -30.08 -74.04 -76.84
CA ALA A 138 -30.12 -72.57 -76.84
C ALA A 138 -31.55 -72.02 -77.03
N LYS A 139 -31.89 -70.90 -76.40
CA LYS A 139 -33.28 -70.44 -76.25
C LYS A 139 -33.45 -68.91 -76.32
N ALA A 140 -34.44 -68.46 -77.09
CA ALA A 140 -34.89 -67.07 -77.09
C ALA A 140 -36.11 -66.87 -76.16
N ASN A 141 -36.10 -65.78 -75.39
CA ASN A 141 -37.23 -65.33 -74.55
C ASN A 141 -37.78 -63.96 -74.96
N GLY A 142 -37.17 -63.31 -75.96
CA GLY A 142 -37.60 -62.02 -76.47
C GLY A 142 -37.14 -61.76 -77.90
N ALA A 143 -37.75 -60.77 -78.55
CA ALA A 143 -37.36 -60.35 -79.89
C ALA A 143 -35.90 -59.84 -79.91
N TRP A 144 -35.18 -60.13 -81.00
CA TRP A 144 -33.77 -59.79 -81.25
C TRP A 144 -32.78 -60.40 -80.26
N ALA A 145 -33.16 -61.49 -79.59
CA ALA A 145 -32.31 -62.26 -78.69
C ALA A 145 -31.19 -63.00 -79.45
N THR A 146 -29.93 -62.82 -79.04
CA THR A 146 -28.80 -63.61 -79.52
C THR A 146 -28.32 -64.56 -78.42
N ALA A 147 -28.29 -65.87 -78.67
CA ALA A 147 -27.78 -66.87 -77.72
C ALA A 147 -26.89 -67.92 -78.42
N MET A 148 -25.58 -67.87 -78.14
CA MET A 148 -24.57 -68.72 -78.78
C MET A 148 -23.81 -69.55 -77.75
N GLY A 149 -24.23 -70.81 -77.58
CA GLY A 149 -23.68 -71.76 -76.63
C GLY A 149 -24.70 -72.83 -76.25
N ALA A 150 -24.25 -74.01 -75.83
CA ALA A 150 -25.17 -75.06 -75.39
C ALA A 150 -25.96 -74.61 -74.15
N TYR A 151 -27.29 -74.70 -74.20
CA TYR A 151 -28.23 -74.22 -73.18
C TYR A 151 -28.11 -72.71 -72.85
N ALA A 152 -27.63 -71.88 -73.79
CA ALA A 152 -27.61 -70.42 -73.62
C ALA A 152 -29.03 -69.81 -73.78
N GLU A 153 -29.38 -68.82 -72.98
CA GLU A 153 -30.72 -68.21 -72.96
C GLU A 153 -30.62 -66.68 -73.03
N ALA A 154 -31.47 -66.02 -73.84
CA ALA A 154 -31.43 -64.56 -74.01
C ALA A 154 -32.83 -63.91 -74.12
N GLY A 155 -33.00 -62.76 -73.48
CA GLY A 155 -34.21 -61.93 -73.46
C GLY A 155 -34.30 -60.93 -74.63
N VAL A 156 -35.20 -59.96 -74.52
CA VAL A 156 -35.43 -58.94 -75.56
C VAL A 156 -34.15 -58.14 -75.82
N ARG A 157 -33.63 -58.17 -77.06
CA ARG A 157 -32.31 -57.59 -77.44
C ARG A 157 -31.14 -58.10 -76.59
N GLY A 158 -31.31 -59.21 -75.87
CA GLY A 158 -30.30 -59.82 -75.02
C GLY A 158 -29.22 -60.55 -75.83
N SER A 159 -28.01 -60.64 -75.29
CA SER A 159 -26.83 -61.22 -75.96
C SER A 159 -26.08 -62.18 -75.03
N ALA A 160 -26.39 -63.47 -75.12
CA ALA A 160 -25.75 -64.55 -74.37
C ALA A 160 -24.72 -65.32 -75.22
N TYR A 161 -23.49 -65.46 -74.74
CA TYR A 161 -22.42 -66.20 -75.40
C TYR A 161 -21.67 -67.09 -74.40
N GLY A 162 -21.76 -68.41 -74.57
CA GLY A 162 -21.17 -69.40 -73.68
C GLY A 162 -22.16 -70.50 -73.25
N VAL A 163 -21.64 -71.65 -72.82
CA VAL A 163 -22.48 -72.75 -72.31
C VAL A 163 -23.25 -72.29 -71.07
N LYS A 164 -24.57 -72.45 -71.06
CA LYS A 164 -25.48 -71.95 -70.00
C LYS A 164 -25.34 -70.45 -69.67
N ALA A 165 -24.83 -69.63 -70.61
CA ALA A 165 -24.90 -68.18 -70.49
C ALA A 165 -26.37 -67.71 -70.54
N ASN A 166 -26.78 -66.84 -69.63
CA ASN A 166 -28.15 -66.40 -69.45
C ASN A 166 -28.23 -64.86 -69.45
N ALA A 167 -28.72 -64.28 -70.54
CA ALA A 167 -29.01 -62.86 -70.69
C ALA A 167 -30.54 -62.60 -70.68
N SER A 168 -31.28 -63.12 -69.70
CA SER A 168 -32.75 -63.04 -69.67
C SER A 168 -33.32 -61.62 -69.55
N GLY A 169 -32.52 -60.64 -69.13
CA GLY A 169 -32.95 -59.24 -69.07
C GLY A 169 -33.18 -58.59 -70.45
N SER A 170 -33.95 -57.49 -70.49
CA SER A 170 -34.02 -56.64 -71.68
C SER A 170 -32.68 -55.92 -71.88
N ASP A 171 -32.12 -55.93 -73.08
CA ASP A 171 -30.85 -55.26 -73.40
C ASP A 171 -29.66 -55.76 -72.56
N ALA A 172 -29.74 -57.02 -72.09
CA ALA A 172 -28.74 -57.65 -71.22
C ALA A 172 -27.64 -58.35 -72.02
N VAL A 173 -26.42 -58.36 -71.50
CA VAL A 173 -25.24 -59.00 -72.12
C VAL A 173 -24.63 -60.01 -71.16
N ALA A 174 -24.51 -61.29 -71.56
CA ALA A 174 -23.92 -62.36 -70.77
C ALA A 174 -22.82 -63.09 -71.57
N LEU A 175 -21.54 -62.82 -71.27
CA LEU A 175 -20.39 -63.38 -72.00
C LEU A 175 -19.56 -64.29 -71.08
N GLY A 176 -19.73 -65.60 -71.20
CA GLY A 176 -19.00 -66.62 -70.44
C GLY A 176 -19.84 -67.82 -70.04
N SER A 177 -19.20 -68.95 -69.78
CA SER A 177 -19.89 -70.17 -69.33
C SER A 177 -20.61 -69.94 -67.99
N PHE A 178 -21.92 -70.13 -67.95
CA PHE A 178 -22.83 -69.80 -66.82
C PHE A 178 -22.97 -68.30 -66.45
N ALA A 179 -22.50 -67.35 -67.27
CA ALA A 179 -22.67 -65.91 -66.98
C ALA A 179 -24.16 -65.53 -66.88
N ASN A 180 -24.57 -64.75 -65.88
CA ASN A 180 -25.97 -64.37 -65.63
C ASN A 180 -26.18 -62.85 -65.70
N ALA A 181 -26.96 -62.36 -66.65
CA ALA A 181 -27.39 -60.97 -66.81
C ALA A 181 -28.92 -60.94 -66.83
N THR A 182 -29.54 -60.93 -65.64
CA THR A 182 -30.95 -61.34 -65.47
C THR A 182 -31.95 -60.20 -65.47
N ALA A 183 -31.49 -58.96 -65.27
CA ALA A 183 -32.32 -57.74 -65.23
C ALA A 183 -32.02 -56.81 -66.41
N SER A 184 -32.86 -55.80 -66.62
CA SER A 184 -32.72 -54.90 -67.77
C SER A 184 -31.42 -54.09 -67.75
N GLN A 185 -30.81 -53.90 -68.93
CA GLN A 185 -29.59 -53.11 -69.14
C GLN A 185 -28.38 -53.62 -68.34
N THR A 186 -28.27 -54.94 -68.14
CA THR A 186 -27.19 -55.58 -67.37
C THR A 186 -26.04 -56.08 -68.24
N VAL A 187 -24.83 -56.12 -67.68
CA VAL A 187 -23.64 -56.68 -68.35
C VAL A 187 -22.92 -57.65 -67.41
N ALA A 188 -22.91 -58.93 -67.75
CA ALA A 188 -22.16 -59.99 -67.06
C ALA A 188 -21.09 -60.57 -67.99
N ILE A 189 -19.80 -60.46 -67.63
CA ILE A 189 -18.68 -60.94 -68.47
C ILE A 189 -17.73 -61.78 -67.61
N GLY A 190 -17.70 -63.10 -67.80
CA GLY A 190 -16.87 -64.05 -67.05
C GLY A 190 -17.66 -65.31 -66.66
N GLY A 191 -16.98 -66.45 -66.55
CA GLY A 191 -17.64 -67.74 -66.33
C GLY A 191 -17.55 -68.31 -64.90
N SER A 192 -18.36 -69.34 -64.62
CA SER A 192 -18.24 -70.17 -63.41
C SER A 192 -17.10 -71.18 -63.49
N ILE A 193 -16.74 -71.76 -62.34
CA ILE A 193 -15.57 -72.65 -62.16
C ILE A 193 -15.88 -74.15 -62.22
N GLY A 194 -17.15 -74.53 -62.14
CA GLY A 194 -17.58 -75.93 -62.10
C GLY A 194 -17.91 -76.48 -63.49
N ASN A 195 -17.47 -77.71 -63.76
CA ASN A 195 -18.18 -78.56 -64.72
C ASN A 195 -19.43 -79.16 -64.04
N THR A 196 -20.43 -79.46 -64.87
CA THR A 196 -21.73 -80.11 -64.56
C THR A 196 -22.77 -79.39 -63.66
N ALA A 197 -24.02 -79.59 -64.10
CA ALA A 197 -25.32 -79.63 -63.40
C ALA A 197 -25.74 -78.61 -62.32
N ASP A 198 -24.92 -78.29 -61.32
CA ASP A 198 -25.42 -77.93 -59.98
C ASP A 198 -25.93 -76.47 -59.81
N ALA A 199 -26.86 -76.26 -58.88
CA ALA A 199 -27.41 -74.95 -58.52
C ALA A 199 -26.37 -74.04 -57.85
N THR A 200 -25.45 -74.64 -57.08
CA THR A 200 -24.28 -73.97 -56.47
C THR A 200 -23.38 -73.29 -57.53
N ASN A 201 -23.17 -73.94 -58.68
CA ASN A 201 -22.37 -73.41 -59.78
C ASN A 201 -22.98 -72.17 -60.45
N ARG A 202 -24.31 -71.96 -60.36
CA ARG A 202 -24.96 -70.72 -60.81
C ARG A 202 -24.75 -69.57 -59.82
N ALA A 203 -24.90 -69.81 -58.52
CA ALA A 203 -24.66 -68.79 -57.48
C ALA A 203 -23.21 -68.28 -57.46
N ASN A 204 -22.26 -69.09 -57.95
CA ASN A 204 -20.85 -68.74 -58.06
C ASN A 204 -20.42 -68.16 -59.42
N ALA A 205 -21.31 -68.08 -60.41
CA ALA A 205 -21.01 -67.49 -61.72
C ALA A 205 -21.01 -65.96 -61.68
N THR A 206 -20.41 -65.31 -62.69
CA THR A 206 -20.47 -63.85 -62.83
C THR A 206 -21.91 -63.41 -63.07
N THR A 207 -22.43 -62.55 -62.19
CA THR A 207 -23.87 -62.29 -62.10
C THR A 207 -24.15 -60.79 -61.97
N ALA A 208 -24.85 -60.24 -62.96
CA ALA A 208 -25.46 -58.92 -62.95
C ALA A 208 -26.98 -59.08 -62.76
N GLY A 209 -27.44 -58.92 -61.52
CA GLY A 209 -28.75 -59.36 -61.05
C GLY A 209 -29.87 -58.32 -61.05
N ALA A 210 -29.53 -57.03 -61.07
CA ALA A 210 -30.47 -55.91 -60.92
C ALA A 210 -30.28 -54.86 -62.04
N VAL A 211 -31.25 -53.96 -62.22
CA VAL A 211 -31.30 -53.04 -63.37
C VAL A 211 -30.03 -52.18 -63.45
N GLY A 212 -29.44 -52.08 -64.64
CA GLY A 212 -28.22 -51.29 -64.88
C GLY A 212 -26.93 -51.86 -64.28
N ALA A 213 -26.95 -53.08 -63.71
CA ALA A 213 -25.79 -53.66 -63.04
C ALA A 213 -24.72 -54.21 -64.01
N VAL A 214 -23.45 -54.05 -63.64
CA VAL A 214 -22.27 -54.47 -64.42
C VAL A 214 -21.37 -55.38 -63.58
N ALA A 215 -21.27 -56.66 -63.96
CA ALA A 215 -20.43 -57.67 -63.32
C ALA A 215 -19.37 -58.18 -64.32
N ILE A 216 -18.08 -57.96 -64.05
CA ILE A 216 -16.99 -58.33 -64.98
C ILE A 216 -15.89 -59.10 -64.24
N GLY A 217 -15.44 -60.20 -64.82
CA GLY A 217 -14.35 -61.06 -64.33
C GLY A 217 -14.81 -62.19 -63.41
N SER A 218 -14.04 -63.28 -63.42
CA SER A 218 -14.13 -64.36 -62.45
C SER A 218 -12.75 -64.86 -62.04
N ASN A 219 -12.69 -65.71 -61.01
CA ASN A 219 -11.47 -66.40 -60.57
C ASN A 219 -11.81 -67.81 -60.11
N ALA A 220 -10.81 -68.59 -59.67
CA ALA A 220 -10.93 -69.99 -59.24
C ALA A 220 -11.83 -70.26 -58.00
N VAL A 221 -12.63 -69.29 -57.56
CA VAL A 221 -13.61 -69.42 -56.46
C VAL A 221 -14.98 -68.85 -56.87
N ARG A 222 -15.03 -67.63 -57.44
CA ARG A 222 -16.30 -66.97 -57.80
C ARG A 222 -16.16 -65.92 -58.91
N GLY A 223 -17.21 -65.75 -59.71
CA GLY A 223 -17.44 -64.58 -60.56
C GLY A 223 -17.76 -63.31 -59.77
N ALA A 224 -17.66 -62.14 -60.42
CA ALA A 224 -18.14 -60.87 -59.88
C ALA A 224 -19.67 -60.89 -59.66
N GLN A 225 -20.15 -60.19 -58.63
CA GLN A 225 -21.56 -60.16 -58.24
C GLN A 225 -22.04 -58.70 -58.16
N ALA A 226 -22.83 -58.24 -59.12
CA ALA A 226 -23.46 -56.93 -59.12
C ALA A 226 -24.98 -57.10 -58.98
N THR A 227 -25.52 -57.00 -57.77
CA THR A 227 -26.92 -57.34 -57.47
C THR A 227 -27.76 -56.17 -56.96
N GLY A 228 -27.18 -54.98 -56.83
CA GLY A 228 -27.90 -53.72 -56.61
C GLY A 228 -28.21 -52.97 -57.91
N VAL A 229 -29.19 -52.07 -57.89
CA VAL A 229 -29.50 -51.21 -59.04
C VAL A 229 -28.32 -50.29 -59.34
N ASN A 230 -27.93 -50.16 -60.61
CA ASN A 230 -26.73 -49.43 -61.08
C ASN A 230 -25.40 -49.90 -60.44
N SER A 231 -25.35 -51.11 -59.86
CA SER A 231 -24.13 -51.58 -59.17
C SER A 231 -23.04 -52.06 -60.14
N ILE A 232 -21.77 -51.89 -59.76
CA ILE A 232 -20.60 -52.23 -60.59
C ILE A 232 -19.67 -53.14 -59.79
N ALA A 233 -19.49 -54.40 -60.21
CA ALA A 233 -18.56 -55.36 -59.63
C ALA A 233 -17.53 -55.80 -60.69
N ILE A 234 -16.24 -55.52 -60.49
CA ILE A 234 -15.18 -55.81 -61.46
C ILE A 234 -14.02 -56.54 -60.78
N GLY A 235 -13.84 -57.82 -61.10
CA GLY A 235 -12.85 -58.74 -60.55
C GLY A 235 -13.50 -59.99 -59.97
N GLY A 236 -12.85 -61.15 -60.07
CA GLY A 236 -13.36 -62.38 -59.44
C GLY A 236 -13.54 -62.20 -57.93
N GLN A 237 -14.61 -62.78 -57.38
CA GLN A 237 -15.10 -62.56 -56.01
C GLN A 237 -15.43 -61.10 -55.63
N SER A 238 -15.47 -60.15 -56.58
CA SER A 238 -16.02 -58.81 -56.27
C SER A 238 -17.53 -58.86 -56.02
N SER A 239 -18.04 -58.01 -55.15
CA SER A 239 -19.43 -58.05 -54.68
C SER A 239 -19.97 -56.64 -54.41
N ALA A 240 -20.92 -56.19 -55.23
CA ALA A 240 -21.61 -54.91 -55.17
C ALA A 240 -23.12 -55.19 -55.00
N THR A 241 -23.61 -55.27 -53.76
CA THR A 241 -24.88 -55.95 -53.48
C THR A 241 -26.12 -55.05 -53.36
N THR A 242 -25.93 -53.73 -53.30
CA THR A 242 -26.99 -52.73 -53.09
C THR A 242 -26.80 -51.52 -54.01
N ASP A 243 -27.77 -50.60 -54.00
CA ASP A 243 -27.90 -49.61 -55.08
C ASP A 243 -26.73 -48.63 -55.15
N ASN A 244 -26.33 -48.32 -56.40
CA ASN A 244 -25.18 -47.48 -56.78
C ASN A 244 -23.82 -47.93 -56.19
N THR A 245 -23.69 -49.18 -55.72
CA THR A 245 -22.41 -49.68 -55.17
C THR A 245 -21.37 -49.97 -56.24
N VAL A 246 -20.10 -49.71 -55.93
CA VAL A 246 -18.95 -49.94 -56.81
C VAL A 246 -17.94 -50.81 -56.07
N ALA A 247 -17.53 -51.93 -56.67
CA ALA A 247 -16.61 -52.93 -56.14
C ALA A 247 -15.59 -53.36 -57.20
N ILE A 248 -14.48 -52.63 -57.33
CA ILE A 248 -13.48 -52.83 -58.39
C ILE A 248 -12.18 -53.39 -57.80
N GLY A 249 -12.00 -54.70 -57.93
CA GLY A 249 -10.83 -55.46 -57.46
C GLY A 249 -11.20 -56.91 -57.14
N ASN A 250 -10.23 -57.81 -57.19
CA ASN A 250 -10.44 -59.17 -56.69
C ASN A 250 -10.77 -59.10 -55.18
N LEU A 251 -11.82 -59.79 -54.73
CA LEU A 251 -12.40 -59.70 -53.37
C LEU A 251 -12.92 -58.28 -52.97
N ALA A 252 -13.03 -57.31 -53.88
CA ALA A 252 -13.57 -56.00 -53.55
C ALA A 252 -15.06 -56.10 -53.17
N THR A 253 -15.46 -55.49 -52.06
CA THR A 253 -16.79 -55.71 -51.46
C THR A 253 -17.45 -54.37 -51.09
N GLY A 254 -18.65 -54.12 -51.60
CA GLY A 254 -19.53 -52.99 -51.28
C GLY A 254 -20.92 -53.48 -50.93
N THR A 255 -21.34 -53.37 -49.67
CA THR A 255 -22.58 -54.03 -49.18
C THR A 255 -23.75 -53.09 -48.93
N LEU A 256 -23.52 -51.80 -48.64
CA LEU A 256 -24.56 -50.81 -48.37
C LEU A 256 -24.57 -49.72 -49.44
N ALA A 257 -25.72 -49.05 -49.61
CA ALA A 257 -25.95 -48.14 -50.73
C ALA A 257 -24.89 -47.05 -50.88
N ASN A 258 -24.60 -46.70 -52.14
CA ASN A 258 -23.57 -45.73 -52.56
C ASN A 258 -22.12 -46.05 -52.13
N ALA A 259 -21.83 -47.24 -51.60
CA ALA A 259 -20.48 -47.62 -51.16
C ALA A 259 -19.52 -47.89 -52.34
N VAL A 260 -18.28 -47.43 -52.23
CA VAL A 260 -17.24 -47.48 -53.27
C VAL A 260 -15.98 -48.17 -52.75
N ALA A 261 -15.84 -49.46 -53.03
CA ALA A 261 -14.64 -50.26 -52.77
C ALA A 261 -13.80 -50.42 -54.05
N ILE A 262 -12.55 -49.96 -54.05
CA ILE A 262 -11.64 -50.04 -55.20
C ILE A 262 -10.26 -50.50 -54.74
N GLY A 263 -9.90 -51.74 -55.07
CA GLY A 263 -8.63 -52.38 -54.72
C GLY A 263 -8.77 -53.86 -54.37
N LEU A 264 -7.66 -54.61 -54.44
CA LEU A 264 -7.58 -56.00 -53.97
C LEU A 264 -8.02 -56.09 -52.49
N SER A 265 -9.11 -56.80 -52.22
CA SER A 265 -9.74 -56.93 -50.89
C SER A 265 -10.12 -55.60 -50.23
N ALA A 266 -10.47 -54.57 -51.03
CA ALA A 266 -11.08 -53.35 -50.50
C ALA A 266 -12.51 -53.63 -50.02
N ASN A 267 -12.91 -53.08 -48.87
CA ASN A 267 -14.20 -53.41 -48.24
C ASN A 267 -14.92 -52.14 -47.73
N ALA A 268 -16.05 -51.79 -48.35
CA ALA A 268 -16.88 -50.63 -48.03
C ALA A 268 -18.26 -51.10 -47.55
N THR A 269 -18.43 -51.25 -46.23
CA THR A 269 -19.65 -51.79 -45.61
C THR A 269 -20.49 -50.77 -44.86
N GLY A 270 -20.09 -49.49 -44.86
CA GLY A 270 -20.92 -48.36 -44.45
C GLY A 270 -21.75 -47.77 -45.60
N TYR A 271 -22.86 -47.11 -45.30
CA TYR A 271 -23.57 -46.26 -46.27
C TYR A 271 -22.67 -45.10 -46.73
N ASP A 272 -22.73 -44.72 -48.01
CA ASP A 272 -21.95 -43.60 -48.57
C ASP A 272 -20.43 -43.70 -48.27
N SER A 273 -19.91 -44.93 -48.11
CA SER A 273 -18.53 -45.18 -47.65
C SER A 273 -17.57 -45.45 -48.81
N VAL A 274 -16.30 -45.04 -48.67
CA VAL A 274 -15.28 -45.13 -49.71
C VAL A 274 -14.06 -45.89 -49.17
N ALA A 275 -13.69 -46.99 -49.81
CA ALA A 275 -12.50 -47.79 -49.49
C ALA A 275 -11.61 -47.92 -50.75
N LEU A 276 -10.63 -47.02 -50.91
CA LEU A 276 -9.74 -46.96 -52.07
C LEU A 276 -8.32 -47.40 -51.71
N GLY A 277 -7.94 -48.62 -52.09
CA GLY A 277 -6.62 -49.20 -51.88
C GLY A 277 -6.68 -50.68 -51.50
N SER A 278 -5.58 -51.42 -51.70
CA SER A 278 -5.55 -52.83 -51.33
C SER A 278 -5.69 -53.03 -49.81
N GLY A 279 -6.67 -53.83 -49.42
CA GLY A 279 -7.04 -54.06 -48.03
C GLY A 279 -7.59 -52.83 -47.31
N ALA A 280 -8.01 -51.78 -48.03
CA ALA A 280 -8.68 -50.63 -47.42
C ALA A 280 -10.06 -51.03 -46.88
N GLN A 281 -10.45 -50.53 -45.71
CA GLN A 281 -11.68 -50.90 -45.02
C GLN A 281 -12.43 -49.64 -44.56
N ALA A 282 -13.65 -49.44 -45.05
CA ALA A 282 -14.57 -48.40 -44.60
C ALA A 282 -15.83 -49.10 -44.06
N LEU A 283 -15.85 -49.35 -42.75
CA LEU A 283 -16.79 -50.24 -42.11
C LEU A 283 -18.01 -49.48 -41.55
N ALA A 284 -18.54 -49.92 -40.41
CA ALA A 284 -19.84 -49.49 -39.88
C ALA A 284 -19.93 -47.97 -39.61
N GLY A 285 -21.15 -47.45 -39.73
CA GLY A 285 -21.43 -46.00 -39.80
C GLY A 285 -21.36 -45.48 -41.24
N GLY A 286 -22.17 -44.46 -41.54
CA GLY A 286 -22.19 -43.83 -42.86
C GLY A 286 -21.07 -42.80 -43.04
N GLY A 287 -20.73 -42.46 -44.28
CA GLY A 287 -19.80 -41.38 -44.63
C GLY A 287 -18.32 -41.65 -44.28
N ASN A 288 -17.94 -42.92 -44.11
CA ASN A 288 -16.56 -43.32 -43.81
C ASN A 288 -15.67 -43.29 -45.08
N ILE A 289 -14.48 -42.70 -45.00
CA ILE A 289 -13.51 -42.58 -46.10
C ILE A 289 -12.16 -43.19 -45.70
N SER A 290 -11.79 -44.30 -46.33
CA SER A 290 -10.49 -44.98 -46.20
C SER A 290 -9.74 -44.97 -47.53
N VAL A 291 -8.59 -44.28 -47.61
CA VAL A 291 -7.78 -44.17 -48.83
C VAL A 291 -6.33 -44.54 -48.55
N GLY A 292 -5.86 -45.62 -49.16
CA GLY A 292 -4.49 -46.14 -49.03
C GLY A 292 -4.46 -47.62 -48.67
N ARG A 293 -3.31 -48.27 -48.89
CA ARG A 293 -3.10 -49.69 -48.51
C ARG A 293 -3.37 -49.87 -47.01
N LEU A 294 -4.27 -50.77 -46.64
CA LEU A 294 -4.67 -51.06 -45.25
C LEU A 294 -5.23 -49.85 -44.46
N ALA A 295 -5.68 -48.77 -45.13
CA ALA A 295 -6.40 -47.68 -44.48
C ALA A 295 -7.73 -48.20 -43.89
N TYR A 296 -8.09 -47.78 -42.68
CA TYR A 296 -9.18 -48.38 -41.91
C TYR A 296 -10.01 -47.33 -41.18
N THR A 297 -11.32 -47.35 -41.40
CA THR A 297 -12.31 -46.55 -40.68
C THR A 297 -13.46 -47.45 -40.22
N ASN A 298 -13.93 -47.22 -39.01
CA ASN A 298 -14.97 -48.00 -38.37
C ASN A 298 -15.64 -47.11 -37.30
N GLY A 299 -16.97 -47.10 -37.24
CA GLY A 299 -17.74 -46.26 -36.34
C GLY A 299 -19.07 -46.89 -35.95
N THR A 300 -19.94 -46.12 -35.30
CA THR A 300 -21.21 -46.65 -34.79
C THR A 300 -22.20 -46.98 -35.90
N THR A 301 -22.92 -48.11 -35.76
CA THR A 301 -23.95 -48.59 -36.70
C THR A 301 -25.06 -47.58 -37.02
N ASN A 302 -25.29 -46.60 -36.14
CA ASN A 302 -26.41 -45.64 -36.22
C ASN A 302 -26.08 -44.44 -37.14
N GLY A 303 -25.62 -44.71 -38.37
CA GLY A 303 -25.41 -43.73 -39.45
C GLY A 303 -24.23 -42.76 -39.27
N ASN A 304 -23.86 -42.37 -38.05
CA ASN A 304 -22.89 -41.31 -37.78
C ASN A 304 -21.42 -41.79 -37.80
N GLY A 305 -20.93 -42.33 -38.93
CA GLY A 305 -19.52 -42.74 -39.06
C GLY A 305 -18.58 -41.55 -39.24
N ASN A 306 -18.64 -40.92 -40.42
CA ASN A 306 -17.92 -39.68 -40.79
C ASN A 306 -16.41 -39.69 -40.49
N ASN A 307 -15.78 -40.87 -40.46
CA ASN A 307 -14.34 -40.98 -40.25
C ASN A 307 -13.57 -40.85 -41.56
N ILE A 308 -12.40 -40.22 -41.51
CA ILE A 308 -11.48 -40.08 -42.64
C ILE A 308 -10.15 -40.75 -42.26
N SER A 309 -9.59 -41.57 -43.14
CA SER A 309 -8.26 -42.18 -42.97
C SER A 309 -7.54 -42.26 -44.31
N ILE A 310 -6.54 -41.41 -44.51
CA ILE A 310 -5.82 -41.22 -45.78
C ILE A 310 -4.34 -41.47 -45.55
N GLY A 311 -3.85 -42.64 -45.99
CA GLY A 311 -2.46 -43.06 -45.83
C GLY A 311 -2.31 -44.58 -45.71
N ASN A 312 -1.08 -45.09 -45.76
CA ASN A 312 -0.84 -46.51 -45.49
C ASN A 312 -1.09 -46.80 -44.00
N ALA A 313 -2.00 -47.74 -43.70
CA ALA A 313 -2.38 -48.10 -42.33
C ALA A 313 -2.87 -46.93 -41.47
N ALA A 314 -3.41 -45.87 -42.10
CA ALA A 314 -4.12 -44.81 -41.39
C ALA A 314 -5.40 -45.37 -40.74
N GLY A 315 -5.66 -45.02 -39.48
CA GLY A 315 -6.87 -45.42 -38.76
C GLY A 315 -6.94 -46.89 -38.33
N THR A 316 -5.93 -47.72 -38.63
CA THR A 316 -5.93 -49.16 -38.29
C THR A 316 -6.12 -49.38 -36.78
N GLY A 317 -7.11 -50.21 -36.43
CA GLY A 317 -7.46 -50.50 -35.03
C GLY A 317 -8.48 -49.52 -34.41
N GLN A 318 -9.10 -48.63 -35.18
CA GLN A 318 -10.19 -47.79 -34.66
C GLN A 318 -11.37 -48.62 -34.12
N ALA A 319 -11.85 -48.26 -32.93
CA ALA A 319 -12.97 -48.93 -32.28
C ALA A 319 -14.33 -48.45 -32.81
N THR A 320 -15.39 -49.27 -32.69
CA THR A 320 -16.75 -48.93 -33.15
C THR A 320 -17.42 -47.75 -32.44
N THR A 321 -16.79 -47.18 -31.42
CA THR A 321 -17.20 -45.94 -30.72
C THR A 321 -16.61 -44.67 -31.36
N ALA A 322 -15.62 -44.82 -32.24
CA ALA A 322 -14.74 -43.77 -32.72
C ALA A 322 -15.34 -43.11 -33.98
N ASN A 323 -16.13 -42.05 -33.81
CA ASN A 323 -16.82 -41.35 -34.89
C ASN A 323 -16.25 -39.94 -35.13
N GLY A 324 -16.24 -39.50 -36.39
CA GLY A 324 -15.83 -38.16 -36.79
C GLY A 324 -14.33 -37.88 -36.68
N ASN A 325 -13.49 -38.92 -36.65
CA ASN A 325 -12.03 -38.79 -36.61
C ASN A 325 -11.45 -38.57 -38.01
N ALA A 326 -10.35 -37.83 -38.12
CA ALA A 326 -9.63 -37.64 -39.37
C ALA A 326 -8.14 -37.96 -39.20
N ALA A 327 -7.65 -39.00 -39.88
CA ALA A 327 -6.27 -39.49 -39.82
C ALA A 327 -5.58 -39.39 -41.18
N ILE A 328 -4.57 -38.52 -41.34
CA ILE A 328 -3.96 -38.20 -42.64
C ILE A 328 -2.44 -38.36 -42.56
N GLY A 329 -1.94 -39.52 -43.00
CA GLY A 329 -0.53 -39.89 -42.93
C GLY A 329 -0.33 -41.40 -42.79
N GLY A 330 0.91 -41.88 -42.98
CA GLY A 330 1.24 -43.27 -42.71
C GLY A 330 1.09 -43.58 -41.22
N SER A 331 0.31 -44.61 -40.88
CA SER A 331 0.04 -45.02 -39.49
C SER A 331 -0.52 -43.91 -38.57
N ALA A 332 -1.14 -42.87 -39.13
CA ALA A 332 -1.85 -41.84 -38.35
C ALA A 332 -3.13 -42.41 -37.72
N GLY A 333 -3.49 -41.96 -36.51
CA GLY A 333 -4.76 -42.28 -35.86
C GLY A 333 -5.03 -43.78 -35.62
N GLN A 334 -3.97 -44.59 -35.49
CA GLN A 334 -4.13 -46.02 -35.18
C GLN A 334 -4.66 -46.22 -33.75
N ASN A 335 -5.43 -47.28 -33.52
CA ASN A 335 -5.97 -47.66 -32.20
C ASN A 335 -6.75 -46.52 -31.48
N VAL A 336 -7.43 -45.66 -32.24
CA VAL A 336 -8.25 -44.57 -31.68
C VAL A 336 -9.64 -45.08 -31.32
N SER A 337 -10.08 -44.86 -30.08
CA SER A 337 -11.44 -45.24 -29.62
C SER A 337 -12.34 -44.05 -29.28
N GLY A 338 -11.77 -42.85 -29.10
CA GLY A 338 -12.51 -41.60 -28.91
C GLY A 338 -12.99 -40.96 -30.22
N ARG A 339 -13.70 -39.84 -30.09
CA ARG A 339 -14.44 -39.17 -31.17
C ARG A 339 -13.84 -37.82 -31.54
N ALA A 340 -14.11 -37.34 -32.76
CA ALA A 340 -13.73 -36.00 -33.23
C ALA A 340 -12.23 -35.67 -33.14
N ASN A 341 -11.36 -36.67 -33.19
CA ASN A 341 -9.90 -36.50 -33.15
C ASN A 341 -9.35 -36.19 -34.56
N PHE A 342 -8.51 -35.16 -34.68
CA PHE A 342 -7.80 -34.83 -35.91
C PHE A 342 -6.32 -35.19 -35.78
N ALA A 343 -5.78 -35.97 -36.72
CA ALA A 343 -4.42 -36.46 -36.73
C ALA A 343 -3.81 -36.33 -38.13
N MET A 344 -2.70 -35.60 -38.28
CA MET A 344 -2.00 -35.44 -39.55
C MET A 344 -0.49 -35.58 -39.39
N GLY A 345 0.12 -36.49 -40.16
CA GLY A 345 1.54 -36.83 -40.09
C GLY A 345 1.79 -38.31 -39.79
N PHE A 346 3.03 -38.77 -40.00
CA PHE A 346 3.40 -40.17 -39.73
C PHE A 346 3.33 -40.48 -38.23
N ASN A 347 2.60 -41.52 -37.82
CA ASN A 347 2.29 -41.85 -36.42
C ASN A 347 1.59 -40.72 -35.61
N ALA A 348 0.98 -39.73 -36.25
CA ALA A 348 0.24 -38.67 -35.53
C ALA A 348 -1.01 -39.24 -34.85
N GLY A 349 -1.27 -38.87 -33.59
CA GLY A 349 -2.52 -39.15 -32.88
C GLY A 349 -2.87 -40.63 -32.68
N SER A 350 -1.91 -41.55 -32.82
CA SER A 350 -2.12 -42.98 -32.61
C SER A 350 -2.16 -43.35 -31.13
N ASN A 351 -2.89 -44.40 -30.76
CA ASN A 351 -3.14 -44.87 -29.39
C ASN A 351 -3.89 -43.85 -28.50
N VAL A 352 -4.88 -43.13 -29.04
CA VAL A 352 -5.65 -42.11 -28.30
C VAL A 352 -7.09 -42.58 -28.02
N SER A 353 -7.46 -42.69 -26.75
CA SER A 353 -8.78 -43.17 -26.32
C SER A 353 -9.76 -42.05 -25.90
N GLY A 354 -9.27 -40.83 -25.66
CA GLY A 354 -10.13 -39.65 -25.46
C GLY A 354 -10.47 -38.92 -26.76
N SER A 355 -11.22 -37.81 -26.65
CA SER A 355 -11.95 -37.17 -27.76
C SER A 355 -11.57 -35.70 -28.00
N ALA A 356 -11.85 -35.20 -29.20
CA ALA A 356 -11.62 -33.81 -29.62
C ALA A 356 -10.15 -33.34 -29.52
N ASN A 357 -9.19 -34.25 -29.73
CA ASN A 357 -7.76 -33.91 -29.76
C ASN A 357 -7.31 -33.49 -31.16
N ILE A 358 -6.26 -32.66 -31.23
CA ILE A 358 -5.61 -32.24 -32.48
C ILE A 358 -4.14 -32.65 -32.45
N ALA A 359 -3.69 -33.45 -33.41
CA ALA A 359 -2.31 -33.88 -33.60
C ALA A 359 -1.84 -33.52 -35.03
N PHE A 360 -0.79 -32.70 -35.14
CA PHE A 360 -0.22 -32.29 -36.42
C PHE A 360 1.31 -32.34 -36.39
N GLY A 361 1.91 -33.26 -37.13
CA GLY A 361 3.35 -33.51 -37.16
C GLY A 361 3.68 -35.00 -37.00
N ARG A 362 4.92 -35.39 -37.33
CA ARG A 362 5.41 -36.76 -37.12
C ARG A 362 5.39 -37.08 -35.62
N SER A 363 4.73 -38.17 -35.23
CA SER A 363 4.54 -38.60 -33.84
C SER A 363 3.91 -37.55 -32.90
N ALA A 364 3.21 -36.54 -33.43
CA ALA A 364 2.49 -35.57 -32.62
C ALA A 364 1.33 -36.26 -31.87
N GLY A 365 1.17 -36.00 -30.57
CA GLY A 365 0.11 -36.59 -29.75
C GLY A 365 0.13 -38.12 -29.68
N PHE A 366 1.31 -38.73 -29.82
CA PHE A 366 1.45 -40.20 -29.83
C PHE A 366 1.17 -40.79 -28.44
N GLY A 367 0.17 -41.67 -28.38
CA GLY A 367 -0.51 -42.12 -27.16
C GLY A 367 0.11 -43.31 -26.42
N GLY A 368 1.43 -43.32 -26.24
CA GLY A 368 2.10 -44.45 -25.58
C GLY A 368 1.96 -45.77 -26.36
N THR A 369 1.50 -46.84 -25.71
CA THR A 369 1.32 -48.15 -26.35
C THR A 369 -0.16 -48.48 -26.58
N ALA A 370 -0.44 -49.35 -27.55
CA ALA A 370 -1.81 -49.78 -27.87
C ALA A 370 -2.54 -50.47 -26.69
N ALA A 371 -1.80 -50.99 -25.71
CA ALA A 371 -2.34 -51.59 -24.49
C ALA A 371 -2.59 -50.58 -23.36
N ALA A 372 -2.04 -49.36 -23.46
CA ALA A 372 -2.22 -48.27 -22.51
C ALA A 372 -2.47 -46.93 -23.24
N PRO A 373 -3.53 -46.83 -24.08
CA PRO A 373 -3.81 -45.66 -24.90
C PRO A 373 -4.20 -44.45 -24.03
N TYR A 374 -3.80 -43.26 -24.46
CA TYR A 374 -4.00 -42.02 -23.69
C TYR A 374 -5.46 -41.55 -23.74
N ALA A 375 -6.12 -41.57 -22.57
CA ALA A 375 -7.53 -41.17 -22.38
C ALA A 375 -7.78 -39.65 -22.39
N GLN A 376 -6.83 -38.87 -22.92
CA GLN A 376 -6.86 -37.41 -22.92
C GLN A 376 -7.90 -36.89 -23.91
N SER A 377 -8.62 -35.85 -23.53
CA SER A 377 -9.59 -35.16 -24.39
C SER A 377 -9.27 -33.67 -24.47
N GLY A 378 -9.56 -33.05 -25.62
CA GLY A 378 -9.37 -31.62 -25.86
C GLY A 378 -7.92 -31.14 -25.92
N SER A 379 -6.94 -32.04 -26.06
CA SER A 379 -5.51 -31.67 -26.12
C SER A 379 -5.06 -31.35 -27.55
N VAL A 380 -4.11 -30.42 -27.69
CA VAL A 380 -3.54 -29.94 -28.96
C VAL A 380 -2.04 -30.22 -29.00
N ALA A 381 -1.55 -30.85 -30.06
CA ALA A 381 -0.16 -31.21 -30.28
C ALA A 381 0.26 -30.85 -31.72
N ILE A 382 1.04 -29.80 -31.90
CA ILE A 382 1.45 -29.29 -33.22
C ILE A 382 2.96 -29.18 -33.27
N GLY A 383 3.62 -30.09 -33.99
CA GLY A 383 5.08 -30.18 -34.11
C GLY A 383 5.57 -31.62 -34.18
N ASP A 384 6.80 -31.81 -34.63
CA ASP A 384 7.44 -33.12 -34.56
C ASP A 384 7.56 -33.57 -33.10
N SER A 385 7.05 -34.76 -32.79
CA SER A 385 7.10 -35.38 -31.45
C SER A 385 6.50 -34.52 -30.32
N ALA A 386 5.62 -33.57 -30.63
CA ALA A 386 4.90 -32.77 -29.65
C ALA A 386 3.93 -33.65 -28.83
N LEU A 387 3.86 -33.46 -27.50
CA LEU A 387 2.93 -34.14 -26.59
C LEU A 387 2.98 -35.69 -26.60
N SER A 388 4.15 -36.30 -26.86
CA SER A 388 4.30 -37.77 -26.97
C SER A 388 4.30 -38.55 -25.64
N SER A 389 3.96 -37.92 -24.51
CA SER A 389 4.19 -38.44 -23.16
C SER A 389 3.22 -37.97 -22.08
N SER A 390 2.16 -37.22 -22.43
CA SER A 390 1.18 -36.71 -21.45
C SER A 390 0.29 -37.84 -20.90
N THR A 391 -0.30 -37.61 -19.73
CA THR A 391 -1.40 -38.43 -19.18
C THR A 391 -2.67 -37.62 -18.89
N THR A 392 -2.66 -36.30 -19.13
CA THR A 392 -3.67 -35.36 -18.65
C THR A 392 -4.31 -34.55 -19.79
N GLY A 393 -5.62 -34.28 -19.69
CA GLY A 393 -6.40 -33.65 -20.77
C GLY A 393 -6.27 -32.12 -20.86
N TYR A 394 -6.81 -31.58 -21.95
CA TYR A 394 -6.92 -30.15 -22.27
C TYR A 394 -5.59 -29.39 -22.38
N SER A 395 -4.46 -30.08 -22.62
CA SER A 395 -3.14 -29.44 -22.73
C SER A 395 -2.79 -29.04 -24.16
N THR A 396 -1.95 -28.03 -24.33
CA THR A 396 -1.57 -27.46 -25.64
C THR A 396 -0.06 -27.43 -25.81
N ALA A 397 0.48 -28.26 -26.70
CA ALA A 397 1.88 -28.30 -27.08
C ALA A 397 2.06 -27.84 -28.53
N VAL A 398 2.82 -26.76 -28.76
CA VAL A 398 3.07 -26.19 -30.10
C VAL A 398 4.56 -25.92 -30.30
N GLY A 399 5.24 -26.80 -31.03
CA GLY A 399 6.68 -26.75 -31.28
C GLY A 399 7.27 -28.16 -31.40
N SER A 400 8.44 -28.28 -32.05
CA SER A 400 9.18 -29.54 -32.08
C SER A 400 9.53 -29.96 -30.65
N PHE A 401 9.16 -31.18 -30.26
CA PHE A 401 9.36 -31.76 -28.92
C PHE A 401 8.72 -30.96 -27.76
N ALA A 402 7.74 -30.08 -28.02
CA ALA A 402 7.02 -29.38 -26.96
C ALA A 402 6.23 -30.36 -26.06
N GLN A 403 6.32 -30.19 -24.74
CA GLN A 403 5.74 -31.12 -23.75
C GLN A 403 4.82 -30.38 -22.78
N ALA A 404 3.51 -30.48 -22.99
CA ALA A 404 2.48 -29.98 -22.07
C ALA A 404 1.85 -31.16 -21.30
N THR A 405 2.59 -31.76 -20.37
CA THR A 405 2.21 -33.02 -19.70
C THR A 405 1.34 -32.84 -18.46
N GLY A 406 1.20 -31.61 -17.95
CA GLY A 406 0.26 -31.25 -16.88
C GLY A 406 -1.15 -30.94 -17.39
N GLN A 407 -2.15 -31.11 -16.54
CA GLN A 407 -3.55 -30.88 -16.93
C GLN A 407 -3.76 -29.40 -17.28
N GLN A 408 -4.42 -29.11 -18.40
CA GLN A 408 -4.59 -27.73 -18.91
C GLN A 408 -3.27 -26.96 -19.10
N ALA A 409 -2.13 -27.65 -19.21
CA ALA A 409 -0.83 -27.00 -19.41
C ALA A 409 -0.63 -26.50 -20.85
N ILE A 410 0.20 -25.48 -21.03
CA ILE A 410 0.51 -24.85 -22.31
C ILE A 410 2.03 -24.82 -22.51
N ALA A 411 2.55 -25.52 -23.52
CA ALA A 411 3.96 -25.52 -23.90
C ALA A 411 4.11 -25.00 -25.35
N ILE A 412 4.70 -23.82 -25.55
CA ILE A 412 4.85 -23.21 -26.88
C ILE A 412 6.31 -22.86 -27.15
N GLY A 413 6.82 -23.34 -28.28
CA GLY A 413 8.22 -23.26 -28.68
C GLY A 413 8.91 -24.62 -28.63
N GLY A 414 10.01 -24.73 -29.38
CA GLY A 414 10.77 -25.97 -29.49
C GLY A 414 12.05 -25.78 -30.29
N GLY A 415 12.99 -26.70 -30.10
CA GLY A 415 14.32 -26.69 -30.70
C GLY A 415 14.97 -28.07 -30.58
N ALA A 416 16.07 -28.29 -31.30
CA ALA A 416 16.67 -29.62 -31.43
C ALA A 416 17.45 -30.13 -30.19
N ALA A 417 17.54 -29.33 -29.11
CA ALA A 417 18.40 -29.62 -27.95
C ALA A 417 17.76 -29.40 -26.58
N ALA A 418 16.70 -28.59 -26.46
CA ALA A 418 15.93 -28.43 -25.22
C ALA A 418 14.55 -27.84 -25.53
N ASN A 419 13.54 -28.26 -24.77
CA ASN A 419 12.14 -28.10 -25.14
C ASN A 419 11.44 -27.00 -24.31
N ALA A 420 10.25 -26.58 -24.73
CA ALA A 420 9.26 -26.01 -23.81
C ALA A 420 8.60 -27.17 -23.04
N ILE A 421 8.65 -27.12 -21.70
CA ILE A 421 8.12 -28.16 -20.82
C ILE A 421 7.17 -27.52 -19.80
N ALA A 422 5.89 -27.82 -19.90
CA ALA A 422 4.86 -27.44 -18.93
C ALA A 422 4.28 -28.73 -18.31
N SER A 423 4.87 -29.17 -17.19
CA SER A 423 4.49 -30.43 -16.52
C SER A 423 3.59 -30.22 -15.30
N GLY A 424 3.47 -29.00 -14.79
CA GLY A 424 2.52 -28.67 -13.74
C GLY A 424 1.09 -28.52 -14.27
N ASN A 425 0.09 -28.82 -13.45
CA ASN A 425 -1.30 -28.49 -13.79
C ASN A 425 -1.46 -26.97 -13.92
N ASN A 426 -2.16 -26.51 -14.96
CA ASN A 426 -2.34 -25.11 -15.31
C ASN A 426 -1.01 -24.35 -15.56
N ALA A 427 0.09 -25.06 -15.84
CA ALA A 427 1.40 -24.46 -16.09
C ALA A 427 1.52 -23.95 -17.54
N VAL A 428 2.26 -22.84 -17.73
CA VAL A 428 2.50 -22.21 -19.02
C VAL A 428 4.00 -22.06 -19.26
N ALA A 429 4.57 -22.76 -20.23
CA ALA A 429 5.97 -22.65 -20.66
C ALA A 429 6.04 -22.14 -22.11
N ILE A 430 6.61 -20.96 -22.34
CA ILE A 430 6.70 -20.33 -23.66
C ILE A 430 8.14 -19.91 -23.96
N GLY A 431 8.84 -20.66 -24.80
CA GLY A 431 10.24 -20.39 -25.17
C GLY A 431 10.87 -21.49 -26.02
N THR A 432 11.99 -21.17 -26.68
CA THR A 432 12.60 -22.02 -27.72
C THR A 432 13.61 -23.04 -27.23
N VAL A 433 14.21 -22.81 -26.05
CA VAL A 433 15.27 -23.64 -25.46
C VAL A 433 15.07 -23.65 -23.95
N GLY A 434 15.05 -24.84 -23.34
CA GLY A 434 15.17 -25.04 -21.88
C GLY A 434 14.12 -24.34 -21.01
N THR A 435 12.93 -24.07 -21.53
CA THR A 435 11.89 -23.28 -20.84
C THR A 435 10.98 -24.22 -20.07
N GLN A 436 10.90 -24.07 -18.75
CA GLN A 436 10.31 -25.07 -17.85
C GLN A 436 9.31 -24.45 -16.87
N ALA A 437 8.08 -24.96 -16.85
CA ALA A 437 7.01 -24.61 -15.92
C ALA A 437 6.54 -25.91 -15.23
N THR A 438 7.21 -26.28 -14.13
CA THR A 438 7.20 -27.66 -13.62
C THR A 438 6.16 -27.93 -12.53
N SER A 439 5.72 -26.89 -11.83
CA SER A 439 4.78 -26.97 -10.70
C SER A 439 3.42 -26.37 -11.02
N ALA A 440 2.41 -26.66 -10.21
CA ALA A 440 1.05 -26.19 -10.48
C ALA A 440 0.95 -24.65 -10.52
N ASN A 441 0.10 -24.14 -11.43
CA ASN A 441 -0.17 -22.71 -11.66
C ASN A 441 1.07 -21.86 -12.03
N THR A 442 2.11 -22.45 -12.63
CA THR A 442 3.35 -21.75 -12.99
C THR A 442 3.30 -21.05 -14.34
N VAL A 443 4.09 -19.98 -14.51
CA VAL A 443 4.29 -19.32 -15.81
C VAL A 443 5.79 -19.10 -16.05
N ALA A 444 6.36 -19.73 -17.08
CA ALA A 444 7.72 -19.52 -17.57
C ALA A 444 7.68 -18.98 -19.01
N LEU A 445 8.22 -17.77 -19.22
CA LEU A 445 8.23 -17.08 -20.52
C LEU A 445 9.64 -16.59 -20.85
N GLY A 446 10.22 -17.12 -21.92
CA GLY A 446 11.57 -16.80 -22.41
C GLY A 446 12.53 -17.99 -22.35
N SER A 447 13.54 -17.98 -23.23
CA SER A 447 14.57 -19.02 -23.29
C SER A 447 15.22 -19.24 -21.92
N SER A 448 15.33 -20.49 -21.50
CA SER A 448 15.89 -20.91 -20.20
C SER A 448 15.14 -20.37 -18.97
N ALA A 449 13.93 -19.83 -19.11
CA ALA A 449 13.11 -19.45 -17.96
C ALA A 449 12.59 -20.71 -17.23
N GLN A 450 12.66 -20.70 -15.89
CA GLN A 450 12.31 -21.83 -15.03
C GLN A 450 11.38 -21.38 -13.91
N ALA A 451 10.12 -21.78 -13.96
CA ALA A 451 9.14 -21.60 -12.90
C ALA A 451 8.85 -22.96 -12.26
N SER A 452 9.41 -23.18 -11.07
CA SER A 452 9.36 -24.47 -10.36
C SER A 452 8.75 -24.42 -8.97
N GLY A 453 8.53 -23.23 -8.41
CA GLY A 453 7.68 -23.07 -7.22
C GLY A 453 6.20 -23.18 -7.58
N ILE A 454 5.35 -23.66 -6.67
CA ILE A 454 3.89 -23.63 -6.88
C ILE A 454 3.44 -22.17 -7.03
N SER A 455 2.62 -21.87 -8.05
CA SER A 455 2.17 -20.52 -8.39
C SER A 455 3.29 -19.50 -8.69
N ALA A 456 4.46 -19.96 -9.14
CA ALA A 456 5.60 -19.10 -9.45
C ALA A 456 5.58 -18.57 -10.90
N ILE A 457 6.10 -17.35 -11.10
CA ILE A 457 6.15 -16.65 -12.39
C ILE A 457 7.61 -16.30 -12.72
N ALA A 458 8.12 -16.75 -13.88
CA ALA A 458 9.44 -16.47 -14.42
C ALA A 458 9.34 -15.87 -15.83
N VAL A 459 9.72 -14.61 -16.03
CA VAL A 459 9.56 -13.90 -17.32
C VAL A 459 10.87 -13.22 -17.75
N GLY A 460 11.63 -13.85 -18.64
CA GLY A 460 12.89 -13.33 -19.17
C GLY A 460 13.87 -14.44 -19.56
N ASN A 461 14.94 -14.10 -20.29
CA ASN A 461 16.00 -15.07 -20.56
C ASN A 461 16.63 -15.53 -19.24
N SER A 462 16.68 -16.84 -19.00
CA SER A 462 17.27 -17.42 -17.78
C SER A 462 16.67 -16.86 -16.46
N ALA A 463 15.39 -16.48 -16.46
CA ALA A 463 14.68 -16.09 -15.23
C ALA A 463 14.33 -17.34 -14.40
N ASN A 464 14.69 -17.39 -13.12
CA ASN A 464 14.47 -18.54 -12.24
C ASN A 464 13.51 -18.19 -11.09
N ALA A 465 12.29 -18.71 -11.10
CA ALA A 465 11.28 -18.60 -10.05
C ALA A 465 11.08 -19.99 -9.37
N LEU A 466 12.04 -20.37 -8.53
CA LEU A 466 12.12 -21.73 -7.99
C LEU A 466 11.34 -21.91 -6.67
N GLY A 467 11.13 -20.83 -5.91
CA GLY A 467 10.35 -20.84 -4.67
C GLY A 467 8.85 -20.61 -4.89
N GLN A 468 8.01 -21.15 -3.98
CA GLN A 468 6.55 -20.98 -4.00
C GLN A 468 6.14 -19.51 -4.10
N GLY A 469 5.18 -19.18 -4.97
CA GLY A 469 4.61 -17.83 -5.09
C GLY A 469 5.61 -16.75 -5.51
N SER A 470 6.79 -17.10 -6.04
CA SER A 470 7.81 -16.14 -6.45
C SER A 470 7.47 -15.47 -7.79
N VAL A 471 7.81 -14.18 -7.93
CA VAL A 471 7.55 -13.37 -9.14
C VAL A 471 8.85 -12.79 -9.65
N VAL A 472 9.40 -13.41 -10.69
CA VAL A 472 10.74 -13.15 -11.22
C VAL A 472 10.64 -12.69 -12.67
N MET A 473 11.21 -11.53 -12.98
CA MET A 473 11.11 -10.90 -14.30
C MET A 473 12.42 -10.21 -14.69
N GLY A 474 12.92 -10.44 -15.90
CA GLY A 474 14.16 -9.89 -16.42
C GLY A 474 15.26 -10.94 -16.64
N SER A 475 16.28 -10.56 -17.40
CA SER A 475 17.36 -11.47 -17.78
C SER A 475 18.17 -11.93 -16.56
N ALA A 476 18.35 -13.25 -16.39
CA ALA A 476 19.07 -13.85 -15.26
C ALA A 476 18.57 -13.44 -13.87
N ALA A 477 17.31 -13.00 -13.73
CA ALA A 477 16.70 -12.69 -12.44
C ALA A 477 16.40 -13.96 -11.63
N GLY A 478 16.44 -13.86 -10.29
CA GLY A 478 16.12 -14.96 -9.36
C GLY A 478 17.07 -16.18 -9.40
N GLN A 479 18.20 -16.09 -10.11
CA GLN A 479 19.17 -17.19 -10.22
C GLN A 479 19.60 -17.73 -8.85
N GLN A 480 19.56 -19.05 -8.72
CA GLN A 480 19.77 -19.87 -7.51
C GLN A 480 18.85 -19.58 -6.30
N ASN A 481 17.89 -18.67 -6.41
CA ASN A 481 16.98 -18.36 -5.32
C ASN A 481 15.82 -19.37 -5.26
N THR A 482 15.89 -20.28 -4.29
CA THR A 482 14.90 -21.36 -4.07
C THR A 482 13.76 -20.98 -3.13
N GLN A 483 13.68 -19.72 -2.67
CA GLN A 483 12.90 -19.37 -1.49
C GLN A 483 11.56 -18.71 -1.79
N ALA A 484 10.58 -19.01 -0.93
CA ALA A 484 9.19 -18.65 -1.12
C ALA A 484 8.93 -17.13 -1.06
N TYR A 485 7.89 -16.71 -1.80
CA TYR A 485 7.34 -15.36 -1.86
C TYR A 485 8.35 -14.27 -2.24
N THR A 486 9.40 -14.65 -2.96
CA THR A 486 10.43 -13.71 -3.44
C THR A 486 9.99 -13.00 -4.72
N ILE A 487 10.22 -11.69 -4.81
CA ILE A 487 9.95 -10.86 -5.99
C ILE A 487 11.29 -10.36 -6.53
N ALA A 488 11.59 -10.59 -7.82
CA ALA A 488 12.86 -10.23 -8.43
C ALA A 488 12.67 -9.68 -9.84
N ILE A 489 12.53 -8.36 -9.97
CA ILE A 489 12.15 -7.64 -11.20
C ILE A 489 13.31 -6.76 -11.67
N GLY A 490 14.02 -7.18 -12.71
CA GLY A 490 15.15 -6.48 -13.33
C GLY A 490 16.27 -7.44 -13.70
N SER A 491 17.14 -7.04 -14.63
CA SER A 491 18.28 -7.90 -15.03
C SER A 491 19.15 -8.23 -13.81
N SER A 492 19.34 -9.52 -13.56
CA SER A 492 20.06 -10.06 -12.39
C SER A 492 19.58 -9.54 -11.03
N ALA A 493 18.29 -9.21 -10.90
CA ALA A 493 17.67 -8.92 -9.61
C ALA A 493 17.51 -10.21 -8.78
N GLY A 494 17.62 -10.11 -7.45
CA GLY A 494 17.28 -11.19 -6.50
C GLY A 494 18.13 -12.47 -6.61
N THR A 495 19.26 -12.43 -7.30
CA THR A 495 20.16 -13.58 -7.52
C THR A 495 20.98 -13.88 -6.27
N THR A 496 21.08 -15.14 -5.86
CA THR A 496 21.79 -15.54 -4.63
C THR A 496 22.79 -16.68 -4.88
N THR A 497 23.44 -17.15 -3.81
CA THR A 497 24.12 -18.45 -3.79
C THR A 497 23.08 -19.54 -3.51
N ALA A 498 23.27 -20.75 -4.06
CA ALA A 498 22.40 -21.88 -3.73
C ALA A 498 22.40 -22.17 -2.22
N GLY A 499 21.22 -22.45 -1.66
CA GLY A 499 21.04 -22.77 -0.24
C GLY A 499 20.83 -21.57 0.71
N THR A 500 20.72 -20.34 0.21
CA THR A 500 20.30 -19.19 1.03
C THR A 500 18.86 -19.36 1.54
N THR A 501 18.59 -18.93 2.77
CA THR A 501 17.29 -19.10 3.48
C THR A 501 16.33 -17.91 3.33
N ASN A 502 16.55 -17.09 2.31
CA ASN A 502 16.08 -15.72 2.14
C ASN A 502 14.61 -15.59 1.64
N THR A 503 13.61 -15.89 2.49
CA THR A 503 12.18 -15.79 2.13
C THR A 503 11.66 -14.34 2.06
N GLU A 504 10.57 -14.13 1.30
CA GLU A 504 9.78 -12.88 1.26
C GLU A 504 10.55 -11.61 0.82
N ASN A 505 11.75 -11.76 0.25
CA ASN A 505 12.54 -10.64 -0.25
C ASN A 505 12.00 -10.09 -1.57
N THR A 506 11.93 -8.77 -1.70
CA THR A 506 11.55 -8.06 -2.92
C THR A 506 12.72 -7.25 -3.46
N ALA A 507 13.06 -7.42 -4.74
CA ALA A 507 14.16 -6.76 -5.42
C ALA A 507 13.72 -6.24 -6.79
N ILE A 508 13.60 -4.91 -6.96
CA ILE A 508 13.11 -4.27 -8.18
C ILE A 508 14.16 -3.30 -8.72
N GLY A 509 14.93 -3.75 -9.70
CA GLY A 509 15.97 -2.96 -10.37
C GLY A 509 17.13 -3.83 -10.88
N ARG A 510 17.88 -3.33 -11.86
CA ARG A 510 19.07 -4.03 -12.38
C ARG A 510 20.07 -4.29 -11.24
N ASN A 511 20.41 -5.56 -11.00
CA ASN A 511 21.27 -6.02 -9.92
C ASN A 511 20.75 -5.64 -8.50
N ALA A 512 19.46 -5.36 -8.30
CA ALA A 512 18.89 -5.15 -6.97
C ALA A 512 18.86 -6.47 -6.16
N GLY A 513 19.04 -6.43 -4.84
CA GLY A 513 18.86 -7.59 -3.96
C GLY A 513 19.76 -8.80 -4.28
N GLN A 514 20.96 -8.58 -4.83
CA GLN A 514 21.90 -9.67 -5.07
C GLN A 514 22.54 -10.14 -3.77
N ASN A 515 22.77 -11.45 -3.62
CA ASN A 515 23.43 -12.06 -2.46
C ASN A 515 22.75 -11.74 -1.11
N VAL A 516 21.42 -11.66 -1.10
CA VAL A 516 20.63 -11.47 0.13
C VAL A 516 20.40 -12.82 0.80
N SER A 517 20.77 -12.97 2.08
CA SER A 517 20.57 -14.21 2.85
C SER A 517 19.51 -14.12 3.95
N GLY A 518 19.20 -12.91 4.43
CA GLY A 518 18.11 -12.67 5.38
C GLY A 518 16.75 -12.54 4.70
N ASN A 519 15.70 -12.35 5.50
CA ASN A 519 14.30 -12.39 5.05
C ASN A 519 13.71 -10.98 4.89
N THR A 520 12.57 -10.89 4.19
CA THR A 520 11.68 -9.71 4.19
C THR A 520 12.36 -8.37 3.84
N ASN A 521 13.49 -8.39 3.14
CA ASN A 521 14.17 -7.18 2.68
C ASN A 521 13.53 -6.66 1.38
N LEU A 522 13.46 -5.34 1.23
CA LEU A 522 12.85 -4.66 0.09
C LEU A 522 13.86 -3.70 -0.57
N ALA A 523 14.41 -4.11 -1.71
CA ALA A 523 15.41 -3.40 -2.50
C ALA A 523 14.80 -2.79 -3.78
N LEU A 524 14.94 -1.48 -3.97
CA LEU A 524 14.34 -0.70 -5.07
C LEU A 524 15.38 0.15 -5.81
N SER A 525 15.36 0.12 -7.14
CA SER A 525 16.35 0.69 -8.07
C SER A 525 17.66 -0.10 -8.16
N SER A 526 18.53 0.30 -9.09
CA SER A 526 19.70 -0.50 -9.49
C SER A 526 20.73 -0.62 -8.36
N ARG A 527 21.18 -1.86 -8.10
CA ARG A 527 22.16 -2.20 -7.05
C ARG A 527 21.74 -1.81 -5.63
N ALA A 528 20.45 -1.56 -5.36
CA ALA A 528 19.98 -1.46 -3.98
C ALA A 528 20.06 -2.83 -3.27
N GLY A 529 20.33 -2.83 -1.96
CA GLY A 529 20.20 -4.02 -1.11
C GLY A 529 21.13 -5.21 -1.46
N GLN A 530 22.33 -4.96 -2.00
CA GLN A 530 23.27 -6.05 -2.33
C GLN A 530 24.05 -6.54 -1.10
N ASN A 531 24.29 -7.85 -1.01
CA ASN A 531 25.07 -8.50 0.06
C ASN A 531 24.48 -8.24 1.46
N VAL A 532 23.15 -8.35 1.59
CA VAL A 532 22.42 -8.12 2.86
C VAL A 532 22.16 -9.45 3.57
N SER A 533 22.73 -9.63 4.75
CA SER A 533 22.52 -10.83 5.57
C SER A 533 21.49 -10.64 6.69
N GLY A 534 21.14 -9.41 7.03
CA GLY A 534 20.05 -9.09 7.95
C GLY A 534 18.67 -9.17 7.29
N SER A 535 17.62 -9.01 8.11
CA SER A 535 16.20 -9.13 7.71
C SER A 535 15.39 -7.85 7.94
N ASN A 536 14.23 -7.72 7.28
CA ASN A 536 13.35 -6.55 7.29
C ASN A 536 14.02 -5.23 6.85
N ASN A 537 15.08 -5.24 6.04
CA ASN A 537 15.75 -4.01 5.60
C ASN A 537 15.11 -3.41 4.34
N PHE A 538 14.80 -2.12 4.35
CA PHE A 538 14.35 -1.34 3.20
C PHE A 538 15.53 -0.59 2.58
N ALA A 539 15.77 -0.75 1.27
CA ALA A 539 16.84 -0.10 0.53
C ALA A 539 16.31 0.46 -0.79
N ALA A 540 16.37 1.78 -1.00
CA ALA A 540 15.84 2.45 -2.18
C ALA A 540 16.82 3.47 -2.78
N MET A 541 16.85 3.53 -4.11
CA MET A 541 17.79 4.27 -4.96
C MET A 541 19.16 3.60 -5.16
N LEU A 542 19.97 4.20 -6.04
CA LEU A 542 21.22 3.66 -6.59
C LEU A 542 22.23 3.33 -5.47
N ASP A 543 22.70 2.09 -5.41
CA ASP A 543 23.66 1.61 -4.40
C ASP A 543 23.23 1.73 -2.92
N ALA A 544 21.95 1.98 -2.62
CA ALA A 544 21.45 2.06 -1.24
C ALA A 544 21.54 0.72 -0.51
N GLY A 545 21.79 0.75 0.81
CA GLY A 545 21.63 -0.40 1.71
C GLY A 545 22.46 -1.64 1.37
N GLN A 546 23.64 -1.49 0.74
CA GLN A 546 24.53 -2.63 0.47
C GLN A 546 25.34 -3.02 1.71
N TYR A 547 25.74 -4.30 1.80
CA TYR A 547 26.58 -4.86 2.87
C TYR A 547 25.98 -4.60 4.26
N VAL A 548 24.72 -4.96 4.48
CA VAL A 548 23.99 -4.78 5.74
C VAL A 548 23.75 -6.12 6.42
N SER A 549 24.20 -6.27 7.66
CA SER A 549 24.06 -7.50 8.45
C SER A 549 23.12 -7.36 9.64
N GLY A 550 22.76 -6.13 10.03
CA GLY A 550 21.72 -5.90 11.02
C GLY A 550 20.30 -5.86 10.42
N ASN A 551 19.31 -5.77 11.30
CA ASN A 551 17.89 -5.94 10.96
C ASN A 551 17.11 -4.62 11.03
N ASN A 552 15.95 -4.57 10.38
CA ASN A 552 14.95 -3.51 10.52
C ASN A 552 15.48 -2.11 10.11
N ASN A 553 16.43 -2.02 9.18
CA ASN A 553 17.02 -0.75 8.74
C ASN A 553 16.31 -0.14 7.52
N ILE A 554 16.30 1.18 7.41
CA ILE A 554 15.72 1.95 6.31
C ILE A 554 16.82 2.78 5.64
N ALA A 555 17.02 2.60 4.33
CA ALA A 555 18.02 3.30 3.52
C ALA A 555 17.38 3.85 2.23
N ILE A 556 17.32 5.17 2.05
CA ILE A 556 16.58 5.82 0.96
C ILE A 556 17.41 6.97 0.37
N GLY A 557 18.17 6.71 -0.68
CA GLY A 557 19.06 7.70 -1.31
C GLY A 557 20.27 7.06 -1.95
N GLN A 558 20.94 7.77 -2.87
CA GLN A 558 22.14 7.22 -3.51
C GLN A 558 23.20 6.89 -2.46
N THR A 559 23.68 5.64 -2.41
CA THR A 559 24.62 5.11 -1.40
C THR A 559 24.17 5.26 0.08
N ALA A 560 22.89 5.55 0.35
CA ALA A 560 22.40 5.69 1.73
C ALA A 560 22.46 4.35 2.50
N GLY A 561 22.75 4.39 3.80
CA GLY A 561 22.72 3.24 4.71
C GLY A 561 23.64 2.08 4.31
N ARG A 562 24.71 2.36 3.56
CA ARG A 562 25.58 1.37 2.93
C ARG A 562 26.82 1.07 3.79
N GLY A 563 27.09 -0.22 4.02
CA GLY A 563 28.36 -0.74 4.51
C GLY A 563 29.37 -1.06 3.38
N THR A 564 30.41 -1.81 3.72
CA THR A 564 31.44 -2.26 2.77
C THR A 564 31.76 -3.74 2.94
N SER A 565 32.43 -4.35 1.96
CA SER A 565 32.84 -5.77 2.05
C SER A 565 33.87 -6.05 3.14
N ALA A 566 34.58 -5.03 3.64
CA ALA A 566 35.54 -5.15 4.74
C ALA A 566 34.94 -4.77 6.10
N ALA A 567 33.88 -3.95 6.10
CA ALA A 567 33.11 -3.55 7.27
C ALA A 567 31.62 -3.43 6.89
N PRO A 568 30.85 -4.54 7.00
CA PRO A 568 29.40 -4.51 6.82
C PRO A 568 28.71 -3.68 7.91
N MET A 569 27.54 -3.12 7.60
CA MET A 569 26.70 -2.41 8.57
C MET A 569 25.96 -3.43 9.45
N THR A 570 26.51 -3.74 10.62
CA THR A 570 25.91 -4.64 11.63
C THR A 570 24.79 -3.98 12.44
N ALA A 571 24.64 -2.67 12.32
CA ALA A 571 23.63 -1.88 13.01
C ALA A 571 22.19 -2.29 12.64
N SER A 572 21.30 -2.24 13.63
CA SER A 572 19.87 -2.55 13.49
C SER A 572 18.97 -1.38 13.91
N HIS A 573 17.75 -1.33 13.38
CA HIS A 573 16.78 -0.23 13.58
C HIS A 573 17.30 1.15 13.13
N THR A 574 18.15 1.21 12.10
CA THR A 574 18.68 2.48 11.60
C THR A 574 17.81 3.10 10.52
N VAL A 575 17.91 4.42 10.36
CA VAL A 575 17.19 5.20 9.35
C VAL A 575 18.20 6.09 8.63
N ALA A 576 18.31 5.99 7.31
CA ALA A 576 19.28 6.71 6.48
C ALA A 576 18.60 7.27 5.22
N LEU A 577 18.25 8.55 5.22
CA LEU A 577 17.50 9.23 4.14
C LEU A 577 18.34 10.31 3.44
N SER A 578 18.16 10.42 2.12
CA SER A 578 18.94 11.22 1.17
C SER A 578 20.32 10.65 0.81
N THR A 579 20.92 11.21 -0.23
CA THR A 579 22.20 10.76 -0.81
C THR A 579 23.32 10.78 0.21
N GLY A 580 24.06 9.67 0.33
CA GLY A 580 25.23 9.55 1.20
C GLY A 580 24.93 9.53 2.70
N ALA A 581 23.67 9.44 3.13
CA ALA A 581 23.32 9.36 4.55
C ALA A 581 23.81 8.04 5.17
N VAL A 582 24.45 8.11 6.34
CA VAL A 582 25.04 6.96 7.05
C VAL A 582 24.57 6.94 8.50
N ALA A 583 23.71 5.97 8.83
CA ALA A 583 23.34 5.63 10.20
C ALA A 583 23.96 4.28 10.58
N SER A 584 25.10 4.29 11.26
CA SER A 584 26.02 3.13 11.37
C SER A 584 26.10 2.46 12.74
N GLN A 585 25.15 2.71 13.63
CA GLN A 585 25.03 2.05 14.95
C GLN A 585 23.55 1.82 15.29
N ASN A 586 23.27 0.92 16.23
CA ASN A 586 21.89 0.56 16.60
C ASN A 586 21.03 1.79 16.94
N ASN A 587 19.79 1.80 16.43
CA ASN A 587 18.81 2.88 16.60
C ASN A 587 19.24 4.27 16.06
N ALA A 588 20.28 4.34 15.22
CA ALA A 588 20.76 5.61 14.68
C ALA A 588 19.88 6.15 13.54
N ILE A 589 19.68 7.47 13.49
CA ILE A 589 18.85 8.16 12.49
C ILE A 589 19.71 9.22 11.78
N ALA A 590 19.87 9.10 10.46
CA ALA A 590 20.54 10.05 9.57
C ALA A 590 19.56 10.49 8.46
N VAL A 591 19.17 11.77 8.42
CA VAL A 591 18.17 12.29 7.45
C VAL A 591 18.68 13.58 6.84
N GLY A 592 19.28 13.50 5.66
CA GLY A 592 19.88 14.64 4.97
C GLY A 592 21.05 14.20 4.09
N ASN A 593 21.38 15.00 3.08
CA ASN A 593 22.49 14.67 2.19
C ASN A 593 23.80 14.59 3.00
N THR A 594 24.54 13.49 2.86
CA THR A 594 25.75 13.17 3.62
C THR A 594 25.62 13.20 5.17
N ALA A 595 24.40 13.14 5.72
CA ALA A 595 24.17 13.10 7.17
C ALA A 595 24.79 11.84 7.81
N THR A 596 25.39 11.97 9.00
CA THR A 596 26.17 10.89 9.65
C THR A 596 25.80 10.70 11.13
N ALA A 597 25.05 9.64 11.42
CA ALA A 597 24.73 9.19 12.77
C ALA A 597 25.56 7.94 13.11
N ARG A 598 26.62 8.11 13.92
CA ARG A 598 27.66 7.09 14.17
C ARG A 598 27.72 6.58 15.61
N GLY A 599 26.83 7.05 16.47
CA GLY A 599 26.66 6.57 17.85
C GLY A 599 25.38 5.77 18.04
N ILE A 600 25.34 4.93 19.07
CA ILE A 600 24.13 4.18 19.43
C ILE A 600 23.02 5.18 19.81
N SER A 601 21.82 5.00 19.26
CA SER A 601 20.69 5.92 19.45
C SER A 601 21.01 7.39 19.12
N SER A 602 21.92 7.64 18.16
CA SER A 602 22.27 9.00 17.71
C SER A 602 21.38 9.50 16.57
N ILE A 603 21.13 10.80 16.50
CA ILE A 603 20.21 11.44 15.55
C ILE A 603 20.96 12.55 14.81
N ALA A 604 21.01 12.52 13.49
CA ALA A 604 21.60 13.51 12.60
C ALA A 604 20.57 13.88 11.50
N ILE A 605 19.96 15.07 11.56
CA ILE A 605 18.89 15.50 10.65
C ILE A 605 19.27 16.86 10.05
N GLY A 606 19.52 16.91 8.75
CA GLY A 606 20.02 18.07 8.02
C GLY A 606 21.10 17.67 7.01
N ASP A 607 21.30 18.50 5.98
CA ASP A 607 22.47 18.36 5.10
C ASP A 607 23.75 18.46 5.94
N THR A 608 24.73 17.60 5.63
CA THR A 608 26.03 17.42 6.34
C THR A 608 25.99 17.19 7.86
N ALA A 609 24.81 17.04 8.48
CA ALA A 609 24.65 16.89 9.93
C ALA A 609 25.40 15.65 10.48
N ARG A 610 26.01 15.75 11.67
CA ARG A 610 26.84 14.68 12.25
C ARG A 610 26.63 14.52 13.76
N ALA A 611 26.17 13.34 14.18
CA ALA A 611 26.10 12.92 15.58
C ALA A 611 26.99 11.67 15.77
N ALA A 612 28.12 11.82 16.46
CA ALA A 612 29.15 10.77 16.52
C ALA A 612 29.09 9.85 17.75
N PRO A 613 28.86 10.32 19.00
CA PRO A 613 28.76 9.46 20.17
C PRO A 613 27.34 8.94 20.45
N THR A 614 27.24 8.00 21.39
CA THR A 614 25.96 7.48 21.88
C THR A 614 25.05 8.60 22.40
N ASN A 615 23.75 8.48 22.10
CA ASN A 615 22.67 9.44 22.41
C ASN A 615 22.86 10.86 21.86
N ALA A 616 23.84 11.10 20.99
CA ALA A 616 24.10 12.42 20.42
C ALA A 616 23.00 12.84 19.43
N ILE A 617 22.57 14.10 19.47
CA ILE A 617 21.55 14.69 18.59
C ILE A 617 22.17 15.86 17.83
N ALA A 618 21.93 15.95 16.53
CA ALA A 618 22.40 16.99 15.61
C ALA A 618 21.29 17.29 14.58
N ILE A 619 20.51 18.36 14.76
CA ILE A 619 19.33 18.69 13.95
C ILE A 619 19.48 20.09 13.35
N GLY A 620 19.93 20.17 12.10
CA GLY A 620 20.21 21.39 11.36
C GLY A 620 21.26 21.14 10.28
N ILE A 621 21.35 22.03 9.28
CA ILE A 621 22.42 21.97 8.28
C ILE A 621 23.77 22.18 9.00
N ASN A 622 24.79 21.40 8.65
CA ASN A 622 26.10 21.35 9.34
C ASN A 622 26.06 21.09 10.86
N ALA A 623 24.91 20.71 11.45
CA ALA A 623 24.81 20.50 12.91
C ALA A 623 25.74 19.36 13.36
N LEU A 624 26.48 19.57 14.46
CA LEU A 624 27.55 18.70 14.90
C LEU A 624 27.45 18.38 16.39
N SER A 625 27.31 17.10 16.73
CA SER A 625 27.46 16.61 18.10
C SER A 625 28.58 15.57 18.20
N THR A 626 29.57 15.88 19.03
CA THR A 626 30.72 15.02 19.39
C THR A 626 30.82 14.77 20.89
N THR A 627 29.76 15.05 21.66
CA THR A 627 29.64 14.77 23.09
C THR A 627 28.67 13.61 23.35
N TYR A 628 28.92 12.80 24.38
CA TYR A 628 27.98 11.78 24.85
C TYR A 628 26.68 12.44 25.31
N SER A 629 25.53 12.01 24.78
CA SER A 629 24.24 12.69 24.96
C SER A 629 24.24 14.18 24.58
N GLY A 630 25.18 14.64 23.75
CA GLY A 630 25.28 16.04 23.33
C GLY A 630 24.19 16.40 22.32
N VAL A 631 23.52 17.52 22.51
CA VAL A 631 22.39 17.98 21.70
C VAL A 631 22.77 19.24 20.93
N ALA A 632 22.78 19.18 19.60
CA ALA A 632 22.95 20.32 18.70
C ALA A 632 21.68 20.47 17.84
N ILE A 633 21.00 21.61 17.91
CA ILE A 633 19.76 21.88 17.19
C ILE A 633 19.83 23.30 16.64
N GLY A 634 19.73 23.45 15.33
CA GLY A 634 19.93 24.70 14.59
C GLY A 634 20.99 24.55 13.50
N ASP A 635 20.89 25.40 12.47
CA ASP A 635 21.95 25.54 11.46
C ASP A 635 23.29 25.88 12.15
N ASN A 636 24.33 25.14 11.77
CA ASN A 636 25.69 25.23 12.33
C ASN A 636 25.80 25.06 13.86
N ALA A 637 24.85 24.41 14.55
CA ALA A 637 24.93 24.13 16.00
C ALA A 637 25.99 23.06 16.36
N ARG A 638 26.71 23.19 17.49
CA ARG A 638 27.95 22.42 17.79
C ARG A 638 28.10 21.92 19.24
N ALA A 639 27.52 20.78 19.58
CA ALA A 639 27.68 20.11 20.87
C ALA A 639 29.01 19.31 20.96
N ILE A 640 30.09 19.96 21.42
CA ILE A 640 31.48 19.45 21.37
C ILE A 640 32.17 19.46 22.75
N THR A 641 32.70 18.29 23.15
CA THR A 641 33.68 18.12 24.23
C THR A 641 35.06 17.84 23.63
N SER A 642 36.11 18.44 24.21
CA SER A 642 37.50 18.10 23.88
C SER A 642 38.15 17.31 25.03
N GLY A 643 38.98 16.32 24.71
CA GLY A 643 39.97 15.74 25.63
C GLY A 643 39.52 14.67 26.63
N ILE A 644 38.22 14.35 26.79
CA ILE A 644 37.76 13.33 27.75
C ILE A 644 37.21 12.09 27.03
N THR A 645 37.85 10.93 27.27
CA THR A 645 37.47 9.61 26.73
C THR A 645 36.67 8.76 27.73
N SER A 646 36.41 9.24 28.95
CA SER A 646 35.65 8.51 29.97
C SER A 646 34.13 8.71 29.83
N VAL A 647 33.37 7.73 30.32
CA VAL A 647 31.89 7.67 30.29
C VAL A 647 31.25 8.63 31.33
N THR A 648 31.93 9.73 31.63
CA THR A 648 31.62 10.64 32.76
C THR A 648 31.70 12.13 32.40
N ALA A 649 31.84 12.48 31.12
CA ALA A 649 31.82 13.87 30.67
C ALA A 649 30.41 14.48 30.75
N PRO A 650 30.26 15.77 31.12
CA PRO A 650 28.97 16.44 31.21
C PRO A 650 28.37 16.73 29.81
N SER A 651 27.04 16.69 29.73
CA SER A 651 26.28 16.92 28.50
C SER A 651 26.40 18.36 27.99
N SER A 652 26.59 18.51 26.67
CA SER A 652 26.52 19.79 25.97
C SER A 652 25.15 19.97 25.31
N THR A 653 24.51 21.13 25.51
CA THR A 653 23.19 21.42 24.96
C THR A 653 23.22 22.72 24.18
N ALA A 654 23.03 22.61 22.88
CA ALA A 654 23.25 23.66 21.90
C ALA A 654 21.99 23.84 21.04
N ILE A 655 21.17 24.86 21.31
CA ILE A 655 19.85 25.06 20.68
C ILE A 655 19.74 26.46 20.07
N GLY A 656 19.34 26.55 18.81
CA GLY A 656 19.11 27.78 18.07
C GLY A 656 20.18 28.09 17.01
N ARG A 657 20.07 29.28 16.40
CA ARG A 657 21.01 29.75 15.38
C ARG A 657 22.39 30.08 15.98
N ASN A 658 23.38 29.23 15.70
CA ASN A 658 24.82 29.29 16.05
C ASN A 658 25.28 28.67 17.40
N ALA A 659 24.49 27.80 18.03
CA ALA A 659 24.82 27.24 19.36
C ALA A 659 26.10 26.36 19.43
N GLY A 660 26.74 26.21 20.61
CA GLY A 660 27.69 25.08 20.79
C GLY A 660 28.68 25.04 21.97
N ALA A 661 28.72 23.89 22.69
CA ALA A 661 29.91 23.10 23.12
C ALA A 661 29.84 22.59 24.59
N SER A 662 30.95 22.24 25.27
CA SER A 662 31.01 21.68 26.66
C SER A 662 31.84 22.40 27.78
N LEU A 663 32.19 23.69 27.79
CA LEU A 663 31.88 24.77 26.85
C LEU A 663 30.39 24.85 26.46
N GLY A 664 29.47 24.40 27.35
CA GLY A 664 28.01 24.10 27.23
C GLY A 664 27.04 24.84 26.25
N THR A 665 27.44 25.81 25.43
CA THR A 665 26.66 26.89 24.79
C THR A 665 25.36 26.55 24.00
N ALA A 666 24.24 27.28 24.21
CA ALA A 666 22.97 27.21 23.42
C ALA A 666 22.55 28.44 22.56
N VAL A 667 23.41 28.98 21.67
CA VAL A 667 23.08 30.21 20.92
C VAL A 667 21.87 29.97 20.00
N GLY A 668 20.79 30.72 20.21
CA GLY A 668 19.96 31.19 19.12
C GLY A 668 19.65 32.64 19.37
N GLU A 669 18.43 32.87 19.82
CA GLU A 669 18.27 33.77 20.94
C GLU A 669 18.73 33.00 22.21
N GLY A 670 19.98 33.14 22.66
CA GLY A 670 20.30 32.88 24.08
C GLY A 670 21.27 31.76 24.51
N ALA A 671 22.59 31.89 24.31
CA ALA A 671 23.62 30.84 24.56
C ALA A 671 23.80 30.17 25.98
N TRP A 672 24.86 29.39 26.29
CA TRP A 672 25.32 29.09 27.70
C TRP A 672 26.82 28.73 27.79
N ALA A 673 27.35 27.99 28.81
CA ALA A 673 28.52 27.05 28.69
C ALA A 673 29.15 26.32 29.96
N ALA A 674 30.49 26.12 30.09
CA ALA A 674 31.30 25.76 31.31
C ALA A 674 32.63 26.59 31.56
N SER A 675 32.71 27.45 32.62
CA SER A 675 33.70 28.43 33.23
C SER A 675 33.78 30.01 33.10
N SER A 676 33.36 30.76 32.04
CA SER A 676 33.10 32.26 31.80
C SER A 676 32.65 32.85 30.36
N SER A 677 31.89 32.19 29.45
CA SER A 677 32.16 32.08 27.95
C SER A 677 31.72 33.18 27.01
N VAL A 678 30.73 33.91 27.45
CA VAL A 678 29.66 34.51 26.68
C VAL A 678 28.52 33.58 26.27
N SER A 679 27.35 33.98 26.73
CA SER A 679 26.08 33.48 26.29
C SER A 679 25.39 34.66 25.65
N ILE A 680 24.84 34.43 24.48
CA ILE A 680 24.67 35.43 23.44
C ILE A 680 23.32 35.27 22.79
N GLY A 681 22.67 36.41 22.58
CA GLY A 681 21.52 36.58 21.71
C GLY A 681 20.81 37.86 22.14
N ARG A 682 19.49 37.78 22.19
CA ARG A 682 18.73 38.33 23.32
C ARG A 682 18.61 37.19 24.38
N ASN A 683 18.34 37.49 25.66
CA ASN A 683 18.19 36.58 26.83
C ASN A 683 19.13 35.34 26.93
N ALA A 684 20.26 35.36 27.67
CA ALA A 684 21.34 34.36 27.42
C ALA A 684 22.39 34.11 28.55
N ALA A 685 22.60 32.92 29.22
CA ALA A 685 23.54 32.74 30.39
C ALA A 685 24.83 31.82 30.35
N SER A 686 26.10 32.27 30.65
CA SER A 686 27.38 31.69 30.08
C SER A 686 28.56 31.14 30.91
N VAL A 687 29.53 30.43 30.26
CA VAL A 687 30.78 29.93 30.92
C VAL A 687 31.96 29.26 29.93
N PRO A 688 33.33 29.45 29.56
CA PRO A 688 34.08 28.47 28.70
C PRO A 688 35.34 27.84 29.37
N LYS A 689 36.10 27.06 28.60
CA LYS A 689 37.47 26.70 28.95
C LYS A 689 38.38 26.73 27.71
N ASP A 690 39.41 27.56 27.80
CA ASP A 690 40.55 27.71 26.88
C ASP A 690 40.19 28.25 25.46
N TRP A 691 41.01 29.18 24.93
CA TRP A 691 40.65 30.03 23.77
C TRP A 691 41.41 29.59 22.49
N SER A 692 40.73 29.65 21.33
CA SER A 692 41.19 29.15 19.99
C SER A 692 41.18 27.62 19.83
N THR A 693 41.31 27.08 18.61
CA THR A 693 42.65 26.85 18.03
C THR A 693 43.01 27.64 16.78
N LEU A 694 42.04 28.09 15.96
CA LEU A 694 42.30 29.03 14.85
C LEU A 694 41.15 30.06 14.70
N ASP A 695 41.46 31.29 15.10
CA ASP A 695 41.02 32.57 14.52
C ASP A 695 39.52 32.83 14.27
N MET A 696 38.76 33.03 15.35
CA MET A 696 37.63 33.96 15.30
C MET A 696 38.15 35.42 15.28
N ASN A 697 38.46 35.93 14.10
CA ASN A 697 39.04 37.26 13.93
C ASN A 697 37.97 38.33 13.63
N THR A 698 37.78 39.28 14.56
CA THR A 698 37.09 40.57 14.30
C THR A 698 38.03 41.76 14.56
N THR A 699 39.29 41.59 14.17
CA THR A 699 40.41 42.54 14.14
C THR A 699 40.86 43.15 15.47
N ASN A 700 41.85 42.48 16.07
CA ASN A 700 42.90 43.02 16.94
C ASN A 700 42.54 43.23 18.45
N ASN A 701 43.42 43.01 19.43
CA ASN A 701 44.79 42.48 19.35
C ASN A 701 45.28 41.75 20.62
N ASN A 702 45.78 40.52 20.42
CA ASN A 702 46.80 39.79 21.21
C ASN A 702 46.48 39.30 22.65
N PHE A 703 47.28 38.33 23.13
CA PHE A 703 46.98 37.41 24.25
C PHE A 703 48.15 37.21 25.24
N GLY A 704 47.80 36.72 26.44
CA GLY A 704 48.74 36.29 27.50
C GLY A 704 49.00 37.37 28.56
N ILE A 705 49.32 37.05 29.82
CA ILE A 705 49.58 35.76 30.50
C ILE A 705 49.10 35.89 31.95
N SER A 706 48.51 34.87 32.59
CA SER A 706 48.84 34.51 34.00
C SER A 706 48.08 33.30 34.60
N ASN A 707 48.70 32.76 35.65
CA ASN A 707 48.18 31.80 36.61
C ASN A 707 46.74 32.06 37.08
N TYR A 708 46.06 30.96 37.34
CA TYR A 708 44.67 30.76 36.98
C TYR A 708 43.68 31.37 37.97
N PRO A 709 42.93 32.40 37.55
CA PRO A 709 41.74 32.84 38.26
C PRO A 709 40.62 31.77 38.12
N GLY A 710 39.74 31.61 39.12
CA GLY A 710 38.58 30.68 39.19
C GLY A 710 37.47 30.84 38.12
N ALA A 711 36.18 30.73 38.47
CA ALA A 711 35.09 30.58 37.47
C ALA A 711 33.96 31.63 37.52
N GLY A 712 33.45 32.03 36.34
CA GLY A 712 32.12 32.63 36.19
C GLY A 712 31.68 33.15 34.79
N ASN A 713 30.54 32.70 34.22
CA ASN A 713 29.32 33.52 34.11
C ASN A 713 28.87 34.23 32.78
N VAL A 714 29.68 34.96 31.99
CA VAL A 714 29.29 35.98 30.92
C VAL A 714 27.91 35.96 30.13
N VAL A 715 26.73 35.92 30.79
CA VAL A 715 25.37 36.05 30.24
C VAL A 715 25.18 37.41 29.52
N ILE A 716 24.90 37.47 28.21
CA ILE A 716 24.78 38.70 27.38
C ILE A 716 23.64 38.66 26.31
N GLY A 717 22.79 39.67 26.35
CA GLY A 717 21.77 40.05 25.35
C GLY A 717 20.98 41.24 25.89
N ASP A 718 19.85 41.62 25.31
CA ASP A 718 18.81 42.24 26.17
C ASP A 718 18.42 41.18 27.22
N ASN A 719 18.32 41.55 28.50
CA ASN A 719 18.26 40.63 29.65
C ASN A 719 19.52 39.72 29.87
N ALA A 720 20.72 40.25 29.64
CA ALA A 720 22.01 39.75 30.14
C ALA A 720 22.15 39.62 31.68
N ARG A 721 23.15 38.87 32.21
CA ARG A 721 23.57 38.63 33.65
C ARG A 721 24.97 37.99 33.94
N ALA A 722 26.00 38.21 33.13
CA ALA A 722 27.38 37.73 33.25
C ALA A 722 28.02 37.53 34.62
N MET A 723 29.14 36.78 34.66
CA MET A 723 30.20 36.78 35.68
C MET A 723 31.57 36.76 34.98
N VAL A 724 32.65 36.73 35.77
CA VAL A 724 34.01 36.31 35.39
C VAL A 724 34.50 35.35 36.52
N GLY A 725 35.71 34.79 36.48
CA GLY A 725 36.31 34.07 37.65
C GLY A 725 37.84 34.24 37.70
N GLY A 726 38.63 34.27 38.79
CA GLY A 726 38.45 34.27 40.28
C GLY A 726 39.77 34.22 41.12
N ARG A 727 40.59 35.29 41.28
CA ARG A 727 41.65 35.49 42.34
C ARG A 727 41.89 37.00 42.58
N ALA A 728 41.73 37.58 43.77
CA ALA A 728 41.19 37.06 45.04
C ALA A 728 39.64 36.92 45.03
N ALA A 729 39.11 36.13 44.10
CA ALA A 729 37.71 35.73 44.02
C ALA A 729 36.64 36.83 43.82
N ASN A 730 36.99 38.12 43.68
CA ASN A 730 35.99 39.16 43.30
C ASN A 730 35.44 38.98 41.87
N LEU A 731 35.94 38.00 41.10
CA LEU A 731 35.43 37.71 39.78
C LEU A 731 34.12 36.96 40.00
N ALA A 732 33.06 37.76 40.01
CA ALA A 732 31.65 37.44 40.17
C ALA A 732 30.89 38.13 39.02
N SER A 733 29.65 38.60 39.20
CA SER A 733 28.65 38.81 38.13
C SER A 733 28.72 40.04 37.16
N VAL A 734 29.62 40.09 36.13
CA VAL A 734 29.79 41.07 34.99
C VAL A 734 28.57 41.43 34.08
N ALA A 735 27.36 41.31 34.59
CA ALA A 735 26.04 41.35 33.94
C ALA A 735 25.59 42.23 32.72
N LEU A 736 26.41 42.81 31.83
CA LEU A 736 26.03 43.84 30.82
C LEU A 736 25.03 43.46 29.68
N GLY A 737 24.03 44.34 29.44
CA GLY A 737 22.95 44.28 28.43
C GLY A 737 21.80 45.27 28.76
N TYR A 738 20.71 45.34 27.99
CA TYR A 738 19.52 46.12 28.44
C TYR A 738 18.74 45.31 29.50
N GLY A 739 18.75 45.76 30.77
CA GLY A 739 18.14 45.05 31.92
C GLY A 739 19.14 44.32 32.85
N ALA A 740 20.35 44.86 33.01
CA ALA A 740 21.56 44.07 33.29
C ALA A 740 22.72 44.87 34.02
N THR A 741 23.75 44.19 34.58
CA THR A 741 24.64 44.65 35.72
C THR A 741 26.18 44.40 35.55
N ILE A 742 27.07 44.39 36.61
CA ILE A 742 28.55 44.06 36.55
C ILE A 742 29.18 43.50 37.88
N VAL A 743 30.27 42.65 37.86
CA VAL A 743 31.35 42.42 38.89
C VAL A 743 32.64 41.70 38.33
N ALA A 744 33.88 42.03 38.74
CA ALA A 744 35.17 41.40 38.31
C ALA A 744 36.35 41.60 39.34
N ALA A 745 37.58 41.16 39.04
CA ALA A 745 38.80 41.12 39.91
C ALA A 745 40.11 40.96 39.10
N ASP A 746 41.34 41.09 39.65
CA ASP A 746 41.90 41.65 40.92
C ASP A 746 43.43 41.36 40.91
N GLU A 747 44.34 42.24 41.33
CA GLU A 747 44.23 43.68 41.63
C GLU A 747 45.42 44.38 40.92
N ALA A 748 45.23 45.59 40.38
CA ALA A 748 46.28 46.39 39.77
C ALA A 748 46.02 47.92 39.82
N SER A 749 45.75 48.45 41.02
CA SER A 749 46.03 49.83 41.45
C SER A 749 45.75 50.97 40.45
N ASN A 750 44.57 51.60 40.58
CA ASN A 750 44.45 53.04 40.32
C ASN A 750 43.58 53.72 41.42
N THR A 751 43.92 54.93 41.82
CA THR A 751 43.91 55.34 43.23
C THR A 751 42.70 56.18 43.68
N THR A 752 41.55 56.09 43.01
CA THR A 752 40.40 56.97 43.28
C THR A 752 38.99 56.34 43.20
N ASN A 753 38.71 55.19 43.85
CA ASN A 753 37.42 54.96 44.57
C ASN A 753 37.27 53.62 45.37
N GLN A 754 36.53 53.72 46.48
CA GLN A 754 35.69 52.71 47.18
C GLN A 754 36.15 51.24 47.40
N ARG A 755 37.08 51.07 48.35
CA ARG A 755 36.87 50.36 49.64
C ARG A 755 35.93 49.12 49.70
N LEU A 756 36.51 47.96 49.41
CA LEU A 756 36.43 46.70 50.20
C LEU A 756 35.05 46.14 50.61
N LEU A 757 34.61 45.06 49.94
CA LEU A 757 33.44 44.24 50.32
C LEU A 757 33.76 43.18 51.38
N GLY A 758 33.09 43.25 52.53
CA GLY A 758 33.04 42.17 53.54
C GLY A 758 31.62 41.66 53.71
N VAL A 759 31.24 40.57 53.01
CA VAL A 759 29.84 40.10 52.93
C VAL A 759 29.39 39.27 54.12
N GLY A 760 28.97 39.95 55.19
CA GLY A 760 27.99 39.43 56.15
C GLY A 760 26.57 39.49 55.58
N SER A 761 26.31 38.66 54.55
CA SER A 761 25.01 38.50 53.85
C SER A 761 24.25 39.82 53.60
N ALA A 762 24.64 40.57 52.56
CA ALA A 762 23.94 41.78 52.14
C ALA A 762 23.67 41.76 50.62
N THR A 763 22.50 42.26 50.21
CA THR A 763 22.11 42.35 48.78
C THR A 763 21.96 43.82 48.39
N ALA A 764 22.71 44.25 47.36
CA ALA A 764 22.70 45.62 46.85
C ALA A 764 22.38 45.66 45.36
N LEU A 765 21.33 46.40 44.97
CA LEU A 765 20.89 46.55 43.58
C LEU A 765 20.49 48.02 43.29
N GLY A 766 21.46 48.84 42.86
CA GLY A 766 21.21 50.23 42.45
C GLY A 766 22.51 51.00 42.20
N GLY A 767 22.39 52.21 41.62
CA GLY A 767 23.51 53.14 41.52
C GLY A 767 23.70 53.93 42.82
N ASN A 768 24.95 54.08 43.29
CA ASN A 768 25.30 54.75 44.55
C ASN A 768 24.56 54.20 45.80
N THR A 769 24.30 52.90 45.88
CA THR A 769 23.79 52.27 47.11
C THR A 769 24.89 52.15 48.16
N LEU A 770 24.68 52.71 49.36
CA LEU A 770 25.65 52.61 50.46
C LEU A 770 25.17 51.64 51.55
N ILE A 771 25.98 50.62 51.86
CA ILE A 771 25.79 49.77 53.05
C ILE A 771 27.04 49.90 53.91
N THR A 772 26.91 50.49 55.10
CA THR A 772 28.06 50.73 56.02
C THR A 772 27.69 50.45 57.46
N GLY A 773 28.43 49.55 58.12
CA GLY A 773 28.23 49.22 59.54
C GLY A 773 26.96 48.41 59.82
N SER A 774 26.37 47.78 58.80
CA SER A 774 25.13 47.01 58.87
C SER A 774 25.37 45.55 58.48
N THR A 775 24.89 44.58 59.27
CA THR A 775 24.89 43.16 58.90
C THR A 775 23.50 42.71 58.45
N GLY A 776 23.38 41.78 57.50
CA GLY A 776 22.07 41.24 57.08
C GLY A 776 21.18 42.21 56.28
N ALA A 777 21.70 43.33 55.78
CA ALA A 777 20.90 44.40 55.16
C ALA A 777 20.57 44.15 53.68
N THR A 778 19.36 44.57 53.25
CA THR A 778 18.90 44.50 51.85
C THR A 778 18.60 45.90 51.31
N VAL A 779 19.27 46.29 50.21
CA VAL A 779 19.18 47.65 49.64
C VAL A 779 18.94 47.60 48.13
N VAL A 780 17.83 48.20 47.67
CA VAL A 780 17.40 48.17 46.26
C VAL A 780 16.89 49.55 45.82
N GLY A 781 17.58 50.21 44.89
CA GLY A 781 17.24 51.55 44.40
C GLY A 781 18.43 52.51 44.33
N ALA A 782 18.33 53.58 43.54
CA ALA A 782 19.44 54.54 43.39
C ALA A 782 19.54 55.49 44.60
N ASN A 783 20.77 55.72 45.09
CA ASN A 783 21.07 56.45 46.33
C ASN A 783 20.32 55.93 47.57
N ALA A 784 19.92 54.64 47.59
CA ALA A 784 19.32 53.99 48.74
C ALA A 784 20.41 53.52 49.72
N ASN A 785 20.23 53.74 51.03
CA ASN A 785 21.32 53.60 52.01
C ASN A 785 20.91 52.85 53.29
N SER A 786 21.79 51.98 53.78
CA SER A 786 21.73 51.41 55.13
C SER A 786 22.99 51.78 55.91
N THR A 787 22.83 52.45 57.05
CA THR A 787 23.94 52.94 57.87
C THR A 787 23.76 52.54 59.33
N GLY A 788 24.57 51.60 59.82
CA GLY A 788 24.62 51.22 61.24
C GLY A 788 23.46 50.38 61.77
N SER A 789 22.67 49.71 60.90
CA SER A 789 21.45 48.98 61.33
C SER A 789 21.40 47.55 60.77
N ASN A 790 21.37 46.57 61.68
CA ASN A 790 21.40 45.15 61.37
C ASN A 790 20.01 44.63 60.97
N GLY A 791 19.93 43.81 59.92
CA GLY A 791 18.68 43.28 59.36
C GLY A 791 17.84 44.30 58.57
N SER A 792 18.35 45.51 58.35
CA SER A 792 17.58 46.61 57.75
C SER A 792 17.22 46.40 56.28
N VAL A 793 16.08 46.95 55.87
CA VAL A 793 15.57 46.90 54.48
C VAL A 793 15.37 48.33 53.98
N SER A 794 16.02 48.70 52.87
CA SER A 794 15.90 50.01 52.22
C SER A 794 15.56 49.88 50.73
N VAL A 795 14.34 50.23 50.34
CA VAL A 795 13.84 50.01 48.97
C VAL A 795 13.28 51.29 48.37
N GLY A 796 13.82 51.69 47.22
CA GLY A 796 13.43 52.87 46.45
C GLY A 796 14.41 54.05 46.59
N GLN A 797 14.22 55.07 45.75
CA GLN A 797 15.22 56.11 45.53
C GLN A 797 15.33 57.08 46.72
N TYR A 798 16.54 57.26 47.25
CA TYR A 798 16.80 58.03 48.47
C TYR A 798 16.00 57.55 49.71
N ALA A 799 15.67 56.25 49.79
CA ALA A 799 15.26 55.59 51.03
C ALA A 799 16.49 55.37 51.94
N THR A 800 16.37 55.62 53.24
CA THR A 800 17.51 55.46 54.18
C THR A 800 17.07 54.86 55.52
N ALA A 801 17.78 53.82 55.97
CA ALA A 801 17.59 53.19 57.28
C ALA A 801 18.86 53.25 58.15
N GLY A 802 18.68 53.65 59.41
CA GLY A 802 19.71 53.65 60.45
C GLY A 802 20.43 54.99 60.65
N THR A 803 21.26 55.07 61.68
CA THR A 803 22.16 56.20 61.99
C THR A 803 23.44 55.71 62.66
N THR A 804 24.38 56.61 62.96
CA THR A 804 25.65 56.29 63.65
C THR A 804 25.51 55.98 65.14
N ALA A 805 24.30 55.90 65.70
CA ALA A 805 24.08 55.79 67.14
C ALA A 805 22.91 54.87 67.53
N MET A 806 23.08 53.54 67.40
CA MET A 806 22.67 52.49 68.35
C MET A 806 22.79 51.08 67.70
N PRO A 807 23.35 50.06 68.40
CA PRO A 807 23.51 48.72 67.85
C PRO A 807 22.33 47.79 68.21
N ALA A 808 21.11 48.09 67.74
CA ALA A 808 19.92 47.23 67.94
C ALA A 808 18.96 47.22 66.73
N GLU A 809 18.92 46.05 66.07
CA GLU A 809 17.89 45.53 65.15
C GLU A 809 17.29 46.45 64.04
N ALA A 810 16.22 45.95 63.40
CA ALA A 810 15.97 46.13 61.96
C ALA A 810 14.93 47.20 61.63
N GLY A 811 15.38 48.30 61.02
CA GLY A 811 14.50 49.33 60.43
C GLY A 811 14.10 49.03 58.98
N ILE A 812 12.86 49.36 58.60
CA ILE A 812 12.32 49.17 57.24
C ILE A 812 11.96 50.53 56.62
N ALA A 813 12.72 50.96 55.61
CA ALA A 813 12.52 52.20 54.87
C ALA A 813 12.14 51.93 53.40
N ILE A 814 10.90 52.21 53.00
CA ILE A 814 10.42 51.94 51.63
C ILE A 814 9.80 53.21 51.02
N GLY A 815 10.39 53.75 49.96
CA GLY A 815 9.90 54.99 49.37
C GLY A 815 10.77 55.57 48.25
N GLY A 816 10.25 56.59 47.59
CA GLY A 816 10.92 57.25 46.45
C GLY A 816 10.84 58.76 46.51
N ALA A 817 11.85 59.42 45.93
CA ALA A 817 11.89 60.87 45.79
C ALA A 817 10.69 61.43 45.00
N ARG A 818 10.24 62.62 45.38
CA ARG A 818 9.35 63.42 44.56
C ARG A 818 10.16 64.30 43.61
N TYR A 819 9.69 64.35 42.38
CA TYR A 819 10.17 65.22 41.33
C TYR A 819 9.26 66.45 41.22
N ASN A 820 9.78 67.58 40.75
CA ASN A 820 8.93 68.68 40.27
C ASN A 820 8.37 68.36 38.87
N THR A 821 7.49 69.22 38.35
CA THR A 821 6.92 69.12 36.99
C THR A 821 7.96 69.07 35.88
N ASN A 822 9.20 69.45 36.17
CA ASN A 822 10.31 69.56 35.23
C ASN A 822 11.34 68.41 35.41
N GLY A 823 11.00 67.38 36.20
CA GLY A 823 11.80 66.17 36.37
C GLY A 823 13.02 66.29 37.29
N ALA A 824 13.20 67.39 38.01
CA ALA A 824 14.28 67.53 38.99
C ALA A 824 13.90 66.92 40.35
N VAL A 825 14.83 66.20 40.99
CA VAL A 825 14.68 65.69 42.36
C VAL A 825 14.64 66.87 43.34
N VAL A 826 13.57 67.00 44.12
CA VAL A 826 13.39 68.16 45.05
C VAL A 826 13.58 67.81 46.52
N ALA A 827 13.74 66.52 46.86
CA ALA A 827 14.07 66.05 48.21
C ALA A 827 15.12 64.93 48.14
N SER A 828 16.28 65.16 48.77
CA SER A 828 17.44 64.24 48.76
C SER A 828 17.36 63.09 49.78
N THR A 829 16.27 63.00 50.53
CA THR A 829 15.92 61.86 51.40
C THR A 829 14.40 61.82 51.47
N ALA A 830 13.76 60.81 50.89
CA ALA A 830 12.29 60.81 50.76
C ALA A 830 11.59 60.09 51.92
N THR A 831 12.25 59.06 52.44
CA THR A 831 11.76 58.17 53.48
C THR A 831 12.93 57.77 54.37
N ARG A 832 12.79 57.94 55.69
CA ARG A 832 13.88 57.79 56.65
C ARG A 832 13.43 57.08 57.93
N VAL A 833 14.15 56.01 58.28
CA VAL A 833 14.05 55.35 59.59
C VAL A 833 15.31 55.63 60.40
N THR A 834 15.14 56.13 61.64
CA THR A 834 16.24 56.25 62.61
C THR A 834 15.94 55.62 63.97
N GLY A 835 14.71 55.11 64.18
CA GLY A 835 14.32 54.42 65.40
C GLY A 835 14.59 52.91 65.37
N GLU A 836 14.80 52.33 66.55
CA GLU A 836 14.85 50.87 66.77
C GLU A 836 13.51 50.22 66.39
N ALA A 837 13.57 49.11 65.64
CA ALA A 837 12.40 48.37 65.11
C ALA A 837 11.36 49.22 64.35
N ALA A 838 11.75 50.42 63.88
CA ALA A 838 10.82 51.40 63.31
C ALA A 838 10.61 51.21 61.79
N ILE A 839 9.43 51.62 61.31
CA ILE A 839 8.99 51.41 59.93
C ILE A 839 8.58 52.75 59.31
N ALA A 840 9.15 53.10 58.16
CA ALA A 840 8.76 54.26 57.37
C ALA A 840 8.48 53.85 55.91
N ILE A 841 7.24 54.07 55.43
CA ILE A 841 6.84 53.74 54.06
C ILE A 841 6.10 54.93 53.42
N GLY A 842 6.65 55.53 52.35
CA GLY A 842 6.02 56.69 51.71
C GLY A 842 6.88 57.48 50.71
N SER A 843 6.70 58.81 50.72
CA SER A 843 7.44 59.80 49.92
C SER A 843 7.36 61.17 50.59
N ALA A 844 8.22 62.13 50.26
CA ALA A 844 8.17 63.45 50.91
C ALA A 844 6.96 64.29 50.47
N LEU A 845 6.25 64.92 51.42
CA LEU A 845 5.13 65.84 51.15
C LEU A 845 5.66 67.25 50.87
N PRO A 846 5.24 67.93 49.78
CA PRO A 846 5.51 69.36 49.60
C PRO A 846 4.72 70.19 50.61
N VAL A 847 5.39 71.08 51.35
CA VAL A 847 4.79 72.01 52.32
C VAL A 847 5.41 73.39 52.10
N GLY A 848 4.73 74.21 51.31
CA GLY A 848 5.26 75.50 50.85
C GLY A 848 6.48 75.31 49.93
N THR A 849 7.58 75.99 50.24
CA THR A 849 8.88 75.85 49.56
C THR A 849 9.74 74.70 50.10
N SER A 850 9.24 73.95 51.10
CA SER A 850 9.96 72.90 51.82
C SER A 850 9.31 71.54 51.62
N TYR A 851 9.99 70.47 52.02
CA TYR A 851 9.49 69.09 51.93
C TYR A 851 9.56 68.39 53.29
N GLN A 852 8.50 67.66 53.63
CA GLN A 852 8.36 66.87 54.85
C GLN A 852 8.54 65.38 54.53
N ASN A 853 9.58 64.75 55.05
CA ASN A 853 9.96 63.38 54.69
C ASN A 853 9.11 62.37 55.47
N THR A 854 8.75 61.22 54.87
CA THR A 854 8.14 60.12 55.64
C THR A 854 9.16 59.59 56.64
N THR A 855 8.91 59.75 57.94
CA THR A 855 9.95 59.68 58.97
C THR A 855 9.48 58.92 60.21
N ALA A 856 10.23 57.89 60.62
CA ALA A 856 10.05 57.19 61.89
C ALA A 856 11.36 57.24 62.70
N THR A 857 11.41 58.08 63.74
CA THR A 857 12.68 58.45 64.41
C THR A 857 12.94 57.83 65.78
N ALA A 858 11.95 57.19 66.39
CA ALA A 858 12.03 56.65 67.75
C ALA A 858 11.67 55.15 67.79
N ALA A 859 11.97 54.49 68.91
CA ALA A 859 11.72 53.06 69.07
C ALA A 859 10.24 52.68 68.85
N ASN A 860 10.00 51.62 68.09
CA ASN A 860 8.68 51.12 67.68
C ASN A 860 7.79 52.14 66.94
N ALA A 861 8.38 53.18 66.33
CA ALA A 861 7.61 54.19 65.59
C ALA A 861 7.21 53.68 64.19
N ILE A 862 5.95 53.91 63.79
CA ILE A 862 5.37 53.46 62.52
C ILE A 862 4.84 54.66 61.74
N ALA A 863 5.46 54.99 60.60
CA ALA A 863 5.07 56.08 59.71
C ALA A 863 4.74 55.58 58.30
N LEU A 864 3.45 55.52 57.93
CA LEU A 864 2.98 54.95 56.67
C LEU A 864 2.13 55.96 55.90
N GLY A 865 2.69 56.60 54.87
CA GLY A 865 2.01 57.65 54.10
C GLY A 865 2.98 58.72 53.59
N THR A 866 2.53 59.60 52.69
CA THR A 866 3.40 60.69 52.20
C THR A 866 3.64 61.71 53.30
N GLY A 867 4.89 61.94 53.68
CA GLY A 867 5.27 62.92 54.71
C GLY A 867 4.74 62.62 56.11
N ALA A 868 4.29 61.38 56.35
CA ALA A 868 3.88 60.91 57.67
C ALA A 868 5.07 60.88 58.63
N GLN A 869 4.90 61.38 59.86
CA GLN A 869 5.95 61.51 60.85
C GLN A 869 5.52 60.87 62.17
N ALA A 870 6.25 59.84 62.59
CA ALA A 870 6.12 59.15 63.88
C ALA A 870 7.40 59.44 64.69
N LEU A 871 7.33 60.46 65.55
CA LEU A 871 8.52 61.14 66.07
C LEU A 871 8.90 60.74 67.51
N ALA A 872 8.01 60.08 68.25
CA ALA A 872 8.23 59.65 69.64
C ALA A 872 8.05 58.14 69.82
N VAL A 873 8.44 57.62 70.99
CA VAL A 873 8.44 56.17 71.28
C VAL A 873 7.01 55.61 71.24
N ASN A 874 6.86 54.42 70.63
CA ASN A 874 5.59 53.72 70.44
C ASN A 874 4.51 54.59 69.74
N THR A 875 4.88 55.34 68.69
CA THR A 875 3.94 56.18 67.94
C THR A 875 3.50 55.58 66.61
N ILE A 876 2.25 55.88 66.22
CA ILE A 876 1.64 55.40 64.97
C ILE A 876 1.17 56.60 64.15
N SER A 877 1.59 56.72 62.89
CA SER A 877 1.28 57.84 62.00
C SER A 877 0.96 57.29 60.61
N ILE A 878 -0.32 57.05 60.32
CA ILE A 878 -0.78 56.30 59.14
C ILE A 878 -1.75 57.14 58.30
N GLY A 879 -1.33 57.44 57.07
CA GLY A 879 -1.94 58.37 56.12
C GLY A 879 -1.02 59.57 55.83
N THR A 880 -1.40 60.42 54.88
CA THR A 880 -0.54 61.52 54.40
C THR A 880 -0.49 62.68 55.40
N GLY A 881 0.64 63.39 55.44
CA GLY A 881 0.85 64.63 56.19
C GLY A 881 0.76 64.56 57.72
N ASN A 882 0.38 63.41 58.30
CA ASN A 882 0.28 63.22 59.74
C ASN A 882 1.59 63.50 60.47
N VAL A 883 1.53 64.15 61.63
CA VAL A 883 2.67 64.37 62.52
C VAL A 883 2.29 64.01 63.94
N VAL A 884 2.89 62.95 64.47
CA VAL A 884 2.66 62.44 65.83
C VAL A 884 3.96 62.51 66.62
N SER A 885 4.04 63.48 67.52
CA SER A 885 5.21 63.77 68.37
C SER A 885 4.98 63.54 69.86
N GLY A 886 3.74 63.32 70.30
CA GLY A 886 3.44 62.81 71.64
C GLY A 886 3.80 61.33 71.78
N ALA A 887 4.41 60.92 72.89
CA ALA A 887 4.73 59.52 73.15
C ALA A 887 3.46 58.66 73.37
N ASN A 888 3.50 57.39 72.95
CA ASN A 888 2.38 56.44 73.05
C ASN A 888 1.07 56.95 72.38
N SER A 889 1.18 57.78 71.34
CA SER A 889 0.06 58.42 70.62
C SER A 889 -0.08 57.90 69.19
N GLY A 890 -1.26 58.09 68.56
CA GLY A 890 -1.52 57.57 67.21
C GLY A 890 -2.47 58.40 66.34
N ALA A 891 -2.14 58.56 65.06
CA ALA A 891 -3.00 59.19 64.05
C ALA A 891 -3.26 58.24 62.88
N LEU A 892 -4.54 58.12 62.49
CA LEU A 892 -5.03 57.38 61.32
C LEU A 892 -5.89 58.31 60.45
N GLY A 893 -5.39 58.78 59.30
CA GLY A 893 -6.08 59.77 58.44
C GLY A 893 -5.14 60.68 57.68
N ASP A 894 -5.64 61.77 57.10
CA ASP A 894 -4.85 62.68 56.25
C ASP A 894 -5.38 64.14 56.31
N PRO A 895 -4.63 65.13 56.83
CA PRO A 895 -3.49 65.05 57.75
C PRO A 895 -3.90 65.41 59.19
N SER A 896 -3.31 64.79 60.21
CA SER A 896 -3.57 65.04 61.63
C SER A 896 -2.29 65.31 62.42
N TYR A 897 -2.35 66.25 63.35
CA TYR A 897 -1.21 66.76 64.11
C TYR A 897 -1.43 66.54 65.62
N ILE A 898 -0.63 65.67 66.24
CA ILE A 898 -0.72 65.31 67.67
C ILE A 898 0.62 65.53 68.37
N SER A 899 0.64 66.38 69.39
CA SER A 899 1.77 66.55 70.32
C SER A 899 1.48 66.05 71.73
N GLY A 900 0.21 65.91 72.11
CA GLY A 900 -0.19 65.32 73.38
C GLY A 900 0.16 63.83 73.48
N SER A 901 0.68 63.40 74.63
CA SER A 901 1.01 62.00 74.92
C SER A 901 -0.22 61.15 75.23
N GLY A 902 -0.22 59.88 74.81
CA GLY A 902 -1.33 58.96 75.04
C GLY A 902 -2.61 59.30 74.26
N THR A 903 -2.52 60.14 73.22
CA THR A 903 -3.66 60.72 72.51
C THR A 903 -3.81 60.13 71.11
N TYR A 904 -5.06 59.87 70.70
CA TYR A 904 -5.35 59.14 69.45
C TYR A 904 -6.37 59.85 68.56
N THR A 905 -6.11 59.90 67.25
CA THR A 905 -7.07 60.41 66.25
C THR A 905 -7.34 59.42 65.13
N VAL A 906 -8.60 59.33 64.71
CA VAL A 906 -9.03 58.56 63.53
C VAL A 906 -9.90 59.47 62.66
N GLY A 907 -9.34 59.96 61.56
CA GLY A 907 -9.93 60.94 60.64
C GLY A 907 -8.94 62.01 60.19
N ASN A 908 -9.43 62.94 59.37
CA ASN A 908 -8.62 63.93 58.63
C ASN A 908 -8.57 65.30 59.33
N ASP A 909 -7.60 66.15 59.02
CA ASP A 909 -7.48 67.54 59.53
C ASP A 909 -7.54 67.69 61.08
N ASN A 910 -7.22 66.65 61.88
CA ASN A 910 -7.35 66.74 63.33
C ASN A 910 -6.14 67.43 63.94
N GLY A 911 -6.34 68.62 64.52
CA GLY A 911 -5.27 69.56 64.83
C GLY A 911 -4.63 70.17 63.57
N THR A 912 -3.71 71.10 63.75
CA THR A 912 -2.96 71.75 62.66
C THR A 912 -1.46 71.82 62.99
N ALA A 913 -0.62 72.07 61.99
CA ALA A 913 0.82 72.22 62.21
C ALA A 913 1.19 73.37 63.18
N ALA A 914 0.35 74.42 63.28
CA ALA A 914 0.56 75.56 64.18
C ALA A 914 -0.14 75.39 65.55
N ALA A 915 -1.25 74.65 65.58
CA ALA A 915 -1.98 74.29 66.79
C ALA A 915 -2.32 72.79 66.73
N PRO A 916 -1.39 71.90 67.10
CA PRO A 916 -1.64 70.46 67.14
C PRO A 916 -2.62 70.12 68.27
N ILE A 917 -3.16 68.91 68.22
CA ILE A 917 -3.82 68.30 69.37
C ILE A 917 -2.75 68.09 70.46
N ALA A 918 -2.77 68.99 71.44
CA ALA A 918 -1.81 69.04 72.54
C ALA A 918 -2.40 68.43 73.83
N ALA A 919 -3.73 68.29 73.90
CA ALA A 919 -4.40 67.60 75.00
C ALA A 919 -3.88 66.15 75.17
N THR A 920 -3.63 65.75 76.42
CA THR A 920 -3.08 64.43 76.78
C THR A 920 -4.18 63.39 76.99
N ASN A 921 -3.86 62.10 76.86
CA ASN A 921 -4.77 60.98 77.14
C ASN A 921 -6.17 61.12 76.49
N SER A 922 -6.23 61.75 75.32
CA SER A 922 -7.47 62.20 74.66
C SER A 922 -7.75 61.43 73.37
N GLY A 923 -8.97 61.53 72.84
CA GLY A 923 -9.38 60.80 71.64
C GLY A 923 -10.31 61.58 70.73
N ALA A 924 -10.08 61.53 69.40
CA ALA A 924 -11.01 62.05 68.40
C ALA A 924 -11.27 61.05 67.28
N PHE A 925 -12.55 60.83 66.96
CA PHE A 925 -13.00 60.02 65.82
C PHE A 925 -13.86 60.88 64.90
N GLY A 926 -13.37 61.19 63.70
CA GLY A 926 -13.93 62.16 62.77
C GLY A 926 -12.89 63.19 62.32
N ASN A 927 -13.31 64.20 61.56
CA ASN A 927 -12.42 65.12 60.85
C ASN A 927 -12.37 66.53 61.45
N ASN A 928 -11.35 67.33 61.16
CA ASN A 928 -11.24 68.75 61.52
C ASN A 928 -11.38 69.06 63.03
N ASN A 929 -11.13 68.09 63.92
CA ASN A 929 -11.28 68.30 65.37
C ASN A 929 -10.01 68.92 65.97
N ASN A 930 -10.18 69.86 66.91
CA ASN A 930 -9.08 70.57 67.54
C ASN A 930 -9.15 70.49 69.07
N MET A 931 -8.02 70.17 69.70
CA MET A 931 -7.83 70.12 71.16
C MET A 931 -6.48 70.79 71.50
N PRO A 932 -6.36 72.12 71.32
CA PRO A 932 -5.08 72.81 71.22
C PRO A 932 -4.42 73.11 72.58
N THR A 933 -5.17 72.98 73.68
CA THR A 933 -4.72 73.38 75.02
C THR A 933 -3.91 72.27 75.68
N ALA A 934 -2.58 72.42 75.71
CA ALA A 934 -1.65 71.42 76.24
C ALA A 934 -1.87 71.03 77.72
N SER A 935 -2.51 71.90 78.52
CA SER A 935 -2.84 71.62 79.92
C SER A 935 -4.15 70.83 80.13
N THR A 936 -4.85 70.46 79.07
CA THR A 936 -6.09 69.66 79.16
C THR A 936 -5.83 68.17 78.95
N SER A 937 -6.72 67.33 79.49
CA SER A 937 -6.60 65.87 79.44
C SER A 937 -7.95 65.17 79.36
N GLY A 938 -7.96 63.90 78.94
CA GLY A 938 -9.12 63.02 79.01
C GLY A 938 -10.29 63.33 78.06
N ILE A 939 -10.10 64.20 77.07
CA ILE A 939 -11.15 64.65 76.15
C ILE A 939 -11.55 63.50 75.21
N ARG A 940 -12.85 63.36 74.89
CA ARG A 940 -13.34 62.42 73.87
C ARG A 940 -14.27 63.10 72.87
N VAL A 941 -13.96 62.98 71.58
CA VAL A 941 -14.74 63.55 70.47
C VAL A 941 -15.15 62.46 69.48
N VAL A 942 -16.42 62.45 69.08
CA VAL A 942 -16.96 61.62 68.00
C VAL A 942 -17.78 62.52 67.06
N GLY A 943 -17.29 62.72 65.84
CA GLY A 943 -17.82 63.62 64.82
C GLY A 943 -16.80 64.65 64.34
N ASN A 944 -17.24 65.64 63.56
CA ASN A 944 -16.37 66.49 62.73
C ASN A 944 -16.35 67.97 63.13
N SER A 945 -15.27 68.69 62.86
CA SER A 945 -15.15 70.15 63.00
C SER A 945 -15.39 70.68 64.42
N ASN A 946 -15.10 69.88 65.44
CA ASN A 946 -15.29 70.28 66.84
C ASN A 946 -14.02 70.92 67.43
N THR A 947 -14.16 71.93 68.29
CA THR A 947 -13.03 72.52 69.03
C THR A 947 -13.29 72.43 70.53
N VAL A 948 -12.42 71.74 71.27
CA VAL A 948 -12.60 71.47 72.70
C VAL A 948 -11.39 71.95 73.49
N ASN A 949 -11.61 72.93 74.38
CA ASN A 949 -10.56 73.59 75.17
C ASN A 949 -10.65 73.31 76.67
N SER A 950 -11.44 72.30 77.07
CA SER A 950 -11.70 71.92 78.47
C SER A 950 -11.47 70.42 78.68
N SER A 951 -10.98 70.05 79.85
CA SER A 951 -10.60 68.67 80.23
C SER A 951 -11.82 67.78 80.46
N ASN A 952 -11.66 66.47 80.28
CA ASN A 952 -12.68 65.43 80.49
C ASN A 952 -13.99 65.60 79.70
N ALA A 953 -14.08 66.60 78.81
CA ALA A 953 -15.27 66.90 78.03
C ALA A 953 -15.54 65.80 76.98
N MET A 954 -16.82 65.53 76.74
CA MET A 954 -17.29 64.45 75.86
C MET A 954 -18.23 64.99 74.79
N VAL A 955 -17.77 65.02 73.54
CA VAL A 955 -18.53 65.51 72.38
C VAL A 955 -18.93 64.35 71.47
N MET A 956 -20.22 64.24 71.17
CA MET A 956 -20.78 63.31 70.17
C MET A 956 -21.62 64.11 69.17
N GLY A 957 -20.96 64.79 68.25
CA GLY A 957 -21.56 65.76 67.33
C GLY A 957 -20.54 66.34 66.36
N ASN A 958 -21.01 67.19 65.45
CA ASN A 958 -20.15 67.94 64.52
C ASN A 958 -20.31 69.44 64.75
N GLY A 959 -19.28 70.25 64.50
CA GLY A 959 -19.35 71.72 64.58
C GLY A 959 -19.62 72.26 65.99
N VAL A 960 -19.21 71.52 67.02
CA VAL A 960 -19.35 71.90 68.43
C VAL A 960 -18.09 72.64 68.89
N THR A 961 -18.26 73.81 69.49
CA THR A 961 -17.19 74.47 70.25
C THR A 961 -17.47 74.39 71.74
N VAL A 962 -16.54 73.80 72.49
CA VAL A 962 -16.48 73.83 73.95
C VAL A 962 -15.39 74.82 74.34
N ALA A 963 -15.79 75.94 74.95
CA ALA A 963 -14.87 76.93 75.50
C ALA A 963 -14.01 76.35 76.64
N ALA A 964 -12.96 77.07 77.05
CA ALA A 964 -12.18 76.73 78.25
C ALA A 964 -12.99 76.99 79.53
N GLY A 965 -12.75 76.21 80.59
CA GLY A 965 -13.46 76.30 81.87
C GLY A 965 -14.74 75.47 81.97
N LEU A 966 -15.13 74.77 80.88
CA LEU A 966 -16.27 73.87 80.80
C LEU A 966 -15.83 72.41 80.99
N ASP A 967 -14.99 72.16 82.01
CA ASP A 967 -14.41 70.84 82.27
C ASP A 967 -15.51 69.82 82.64
N GLY A 968 -15.47 68.64 82.01
CA GLY A 968 -16.48 67.58 82.18
C GLY A 968 -17.73 67.70 81.28
N ALA A 969 -17.90 68.78 80.53
CA ALA A 969 -19.11 69.02 79.73
C ALA A 969 -19.41 67.94 78.67
N VAL A 970 -20.68 67.56 78.56
CA VAL A 970 -21.17 66.58 77.58
C VAL A 970 -22.00 67.30 76.51
N VAL A 971 -21.64 67.13 75.23
CA VAL A 971 -22.34 67.82 74.12
C VAL A 971 -22.73 66.86 73.03
N LEU A 972 -24.02 66.79 72.73
CA LEU A 972 -24.62 65.77 71.86
C LEU A 972 -25.31 66.42 70.64
N GLY A 973 -25.00 65.91 69.45
CA GLY A 973 -25.62 66.27 68.18
C GLY A 973 -24.92 67.37 67.38
N ASN A 974 -25.29 67.48 66.10
CA ASN A 974 -24.71 68.40 65.12
C ASN A 974 -24.99 69.89 65.44
N ALA A 975 -23.97 70.73 65.33
CA ALA A 975 -23.95 72.17 65.63
C ALA A 975 -24.50 72.52 67.02
N SER A 976 -24.36 71.61 68.00
CA SER A 976 -24.78 71.87 69.38
C SER A 976 -23.86 72.90 70.04
N THR A 977 -24.44 73.84 70.79
CA THR A 977 -23.71 74.88 71.53
C THR A 977 -23.77 74.60 73.01
N VAL A 978 -22.65 74.75 73.71
CA VAL A 978 -22.59 74.65 75.18
C VAL A 978 -22.21 76.01 75.76
N SER A 979 -22.83 76.34 76.89
CA SER A 979 -22.51 77.49 77.76
C SER A 979 -22.20 76.96 79.15
N ALA A 980 -21.73 77.84 80.05
CA ALA A 980 -21.74 77.54 81.48
C ALA A 980 -23.16 77.13 81.95
N ALA A 981 -23.22 76.34 83.01
CA ALA A 981 -24.46 76.03 83.72
C ALA A 981 -25.17 77.32 84.16
N VAL A 982 -26.47 77.45 83.87
CA VAL A 982 -27.27 78.61 84.28
C VAL A 982 -27.87 78.33 85.66
N ASP A 983 -27.36 78.99 86.70
CA ASP A 983 -27.97 78.95 88.04
C ASP A 983 -29.43 79.39 87.96
N THR A 984 -30.32 78.41 88.14
CA THR A 984 -31.78 78.57 88.08
C THR A 984 -32.34 78.26 89.47
N ALA A 985 -31.85 78.96 90.49
CA ALA A 985 -32.23 78.77 91.89
C ALA A 985 -33.76 78.80 92.14
N ASN A 986 -34.54 79.59 91.38
CA ASN A 986 -35.99 79.65 91.49
C ASN A 986 -36.68 80.17 90.21
N THR A 987 -38.01 80.04 90.15
CA THR A 987 -38.87 80.78 89.20
C THR A 987 -40.22 81.10 89.83
N THR A 988 -41.02 81.99 89.22
CA THR A 988 -42.36 82.37 89.71
C THR A 988 -43.42 82.09 88.66
N LEU A 989 -44.35 81.17 88.94
CA LEU A 989 -45.52 80.87 88.10
C LEU A 989 -46.80 81.34 88.81
N ASN A 990 -47.66 82.07 88.09
CA ASN A 990 -48.95 82.59 88.58
C ASN A 990 -48.86 83.30 89.96
N GLY A 991 -47.74 83.97 90.23
CA GLY A 991 -47.49 84.69 91.49
C GLY A 991 -46.90 83.86 92.63
N LEU A 992 -46.70 82.54 92.45
CA LEU A 992 -46.05 81.67 93.44
C LEU A 992 -44.63 81.32 93.01
N THR A 993 -43.65 81.60 93.88
CA THR A 993 -42.23 81.32 93.63
C THR A 993 -41.89 79.89 94.05
N TYR A 994 -41.39 79.11 93.10
CA TYR A 994 -40.86 77.77 93.29
C TYR A 994 -39.33 77.83 93.30
N THR A 995 -38.74 77.58 94.46
CA THR A 995 -37.28 77.48 94.62
C THR A 995 -36.83 76.05 94.31
N TYR A 996 -35.89 75.92 93.38
CA TYR A 996 -35.30 74.65 92.96
C TYR A 996 -33.97 74.37 93.66
N ALA A 997 -33.16 75.39 93.91
CA ALA A 997 -31.89 75.29 94.62
C ALA A 997 -31.66 76.48 95.57
N THR A 998 -30.89 76.27 96.63
CA THR A 998 -30.39 77.36 97.47
C THR A 998 -29.31 78.14 96.74
N ALA A 999 -29.33 79.47 96.84
CA ALA A 999 -28.35 80.34 96.20
C ALA A 999 -26.91 79.92 96.55
N GLY A 1000 -26.07 79.76 95.51
CA GLY A 1000 -24.69 79.27 95.65
C GLY A 1000 -24.52 77.74 95.53
N ALA A 1001 -25.59 76.95 95.44
CA ALA A 1001 -25.54 75.52 95.10
C ALA A 1001 -25.58 75.28 93.57
N ALA A 1002 -24.88 76.13 92.81
CA ALA A 1002 -24.81 76.02 91.36
C ALA A 1002 -23.97 74.80 90.93
N PRO A 1003 -24.32 74.11 89.83
CA PRO A 1003 -23.39 73.19 89.16
C PRO A 1003 -22.12 73.94 88.72
N ALA A 1004 -20.99 73.24 88.56
CA ALA A 1004 -19.83 73.86 87.94
C ALA A 1004 -20.15 74.26 86.49
N ASP A 1005 -19.43 75.23 85.92
CA ASP A 1005 -19.70 75.73 84.56
C ASP A 1005 -19.76 74.60 83.51
N GLY A 1006 -18.96 73.54 83.69
CA GLY A 1006 -18.94 72.35 82.85
C GLY A 1006 -19.94 71.23 83.18
N ASP A 1007 -20.73 71.31 84.26
CA ASP A 1007 -21.70 70.27 84.67
C ASP A 1007 -22.99 70.31 83.82
N VAL A 1008 -22.84 70.19 82.50
CA VAL A 1008 -23.91 70.40 81.51
C VAL A 1008 -23.97 69.30 80.46
N VAL A 1009 -25.20 68.91 80.08
CA VAL A 1009 -25.49 68.03 78.95
C VAL A 1009 -26.25 68.82 77.88
N SER A 1010 -25.57 69.26 76.82
CA SER A 1010 -26.18 70.09 75.75
C SER A 1010 -26.68 69.27 74.56
N VAL A 1011 -27.90 69.58 74.09
CA VAL A 1011 -28.63 68.90 73.01
C VAL A 1011 -29.23 69.87 71.99
N GLY A 1012 -28.36 70.49 71.18
CA GLY A 1012 -28.74 71.46 70.13
C GLY A 1012 -28.29 72.89 70.43
N THR A 1013 -29.02 73.87 69.91
CA THR A 1013 -28.80 75.29 70.21
C THR A 1013 -30.08 75.94 70.71
N ALA A 1014 -30.00 77.10 71.34
CA ALA A 1014 -31.18 77.86 71.77
C ALA A 1014 -32.16 78.17 70.61
N ALA A 1015 -31.66 78.33 69.38
CA ALA A 1015 -32.48 78.57 68.18
C ALA A 1015 -32.92 77.29 67.46
N LYS A 1016 -32.30 76.14 67.75
CA LYS A 1016 -32.59 74.81 67.18
C LYS A 1016 -32.40 73.73 68.27
N PRO A 1017 -33.27 73.68 69.29
CA PRO A 1017 -33.19 72.68 70.35
C PRO A 1017 -33.55 71.29 69.80
N ARG A 1018 -33.09 70.22 70.47
CA ARG A 1018 -33.49 68.85 70.16
C ARG A 1018 -34.41 68.30 71.23
N GLN A 1019 -35.47 67.62 70.81
CA GLN A 1019 -36.31 66.85 71.72
C GLN A 1019 -35.54 65.59 72.18
N ILE A 1020 -35.44 65.39 73.50
CA ILE A 1020 -34.97 64.12 74.06
C ILE A 1020 -36.19 63.21 74.19
N GLN A 1021 -36.28 62.19 73.35
CA GLN A 1021 -37.39 61.22 73.32
C GLN A 1021 -37.05 59.95 74.11
N ASN A 1022 -38.06 59.13 74.41
CA ASN A 1022 -37.96 57.84 75.11
C ASN A 1022 -37.33 57.88 76.51
N VAL A 1023 -37.33 59.05 77.16
CA VAL A 1023 -36.94 59.19 78.58
C VAL A 1023 -38.09 58.72 79.46
N ALA A 1024 -37.83 57.80 80.38
CA ALA A 1024 -38.81 57.38 81.39
C ALA A 1024 -39.11 58.53 82.38
N ASN A 1025 -40.29 58.51 83.00
CA ASN A 1025 -40.73 59.55 83.94
C ASN A 1025 -39.64 59.85 85.00
N GLY A 1026 -39.19 61.11 85.06
CA GLY A 1026 -38.15 61.54 85.99
C GLY A 1026 -38.52 61.24 87.45
N ARG A 1027 -37.58 60.65 88.20
CA ARG A 1027 -37.79 60.27 89.60
C ARG A 1027 -37.81 61.51 90.49
N VAL A 1028 -39.00 62.08 90.71
CA VAL A 1028 -39.24 63.09 91.73
C VAL A 1028 -39.34 62.41 93.10
N SER A 1029 -38.42 62.76 93.99
CA SER A 1029 -38.32 62.27 95.36
C SER A 1029 -37.92 63.42 96.28
N ALA A 1030 -38.00 63.21 97.58
CA ALA A 1030 -37.59 64.23 98.56
C ALA A 1030 -36.14 64.70 98.34
N THR A 1031 -35.22 63.86 97.85
CA THR A 1031 -33.82 64.23 97.58
C THR A 1031 -33.59 64.83 96.19
N SER A 1032 -34.61 65.00 95.36
CA SER A 1032 -34.43 65.50 93.98
C SER A 1032 -34.13 67.00 93.91
N LEU A 1033 -34.65 67.80 94.86
CA LEU A 1033 -34.39 69.23 95.09
C LEU A 1033 -34.68 69.52 96.58
N MET A 1034 -33.74 70.09 97.35
CA MET A 1034 -33.82 70.28 98.82
C MET A 1034 -33.00 71.53 99.23
N PRO A 1035 -33.34 72.24 100.35
CA PRO A 1035 -33.80 71.66 101.60
C PRO A 1035 -35.09 72.18 102.27
N SER A 1036 -35.74 71.27 103.00
CA SER A 1036 -36.51 71.42 104.25
C SER A 1036 -37.90 72.11 104.30
N THR A 1037 -38.84 71.36 104.89
CA THR A 1037 -40.11 71.73 105.57
C THR A 1037 -41.38 72.14 104.78
N ALA A 1038 -42.51 71.62 105.28
CA ALA A 1038 -43.91 72.06 105.05
C ALA A 1038 -44.59 71.85 103.67
N ALA A 1039 -44.83 70.57 103.34
CA ALA A 1039 -46.06 70.02 102.73
C ALA A 1039 -46.98 70.91 101.85
N SER A 1040 -47.00 70.64 100.54
CA SER A 1040 -48.14 69.93 99.89
C SER A 1040 -47.80 69.56 98.43
N CYS A 1041 -48.44 68.51 97.91
CA CYS A 1041 -48.07 67.92 96.61
C CYS A 1041 -48.83 68.55 95.43
N MET A 1042 -48.11 68.87 94.35
CA MET A 1042 -48.39 68.31 93.00
C MET A 1042 -47.09 68.20 92.19
N PRO A 1043 -46.88 67.12 91.41
CA PRO A 1043 -45.70 66.96 90.57
C PRO A 1043 -45.80 67.82 89.30
N TRP A 1044 -44.66 68.28 88.80
CA TRP A 1044 -44.58 68.97 87.52
C TRP A 1044 -44.98 68.05 86.35
N GLN A 1045 -46.06 68.40 85.66
CA GLN A 1045 -46.24 67.98 84.27
C GLN A 1045 -45.16 68.66 83.42
N ILE A 1046 -44.12 67.93 83.01
CA ILE A 1046 -43.32 68.33 81.85
C ILE A 1046 -44.22 68.17 80.62
N ARG A 1047 -45.03 69.19 80.35
CA ARG A 1047 -45.88 69.25 79.17
C ARG A 1047 -45.02 69.72 78.00
N PHE A 1048 -44.39 68.76 77.32
CA PHE A 1048 -44.00 68.96 75.93
C PHE A 1048 -45.26 69.38 75.16
N LEU A 1049 -45.32 70.65 74.76
CA LEU A 1049 -46.31 71.13 73.81
C LEU A 1049 -45.71 71.03 72.41
N ASN A 1050 -46.53 70.51 71.50
CA ASN A 1050 -46.30 70.42 70.06
C ASN A 1050 -45.66 71.70 69.48
N ASN A 1051 -44.88 71.62 68.39
CA ASN A 1051 -44.89 70.55 67.37
C ASN A 1051 -43.89 69.40 67.59
#